data_AF-A0A8H8N282-F1
#
_entry.id   AF-A0A8H8N282-F1
#
_cell.length_a   1.000
_cell.length_b   1.000
_cell.length_c   1.000
_cell.angle_alpha   90.00
_cell.angle_beta   90.00
_cell.angle_gamma   90.00
#
_symmetry.space_group_name_H-M   'P 1'
#
loop_
_entity.id
_entity.type
_entity.pdbx_description
1 polymer ?
#
loop_
_entity_poly.entity_id
_entity_poly.type
_entity_poly.pdbx_seq_one_letter_code
_entity_poly.pdbx_strand_id
1 'polypeptide(L)'
;MSVDPWHEVKNEVQSSLDTAETLRASFLRIQSTASANSEELNWARNELKGTLAALDADLEDLEESVRIVEESGGRLFGVEEEEVMARRKYVVHVRKQIESMRKEVNSGSSNTRSGAARLSPTADPEPREDDQAEWARLEQEMEVQRQNTTLDTISGTLHTLAEQAGLIGQEVGEHNELLTDLESQVDRSDSKLSSAMKKMKHFIRETEETKSGWCIAILIVILCVLLLAVLRPPIEEVYYLSTRPAKMDDMRAVLMGSATPSFMALTFISACFALSLRPTFVPLVLLLSILIVYTRSVVKRPGFLHRFFALLSTLCVASVAAFSSSTNSAMSAQYISSGLLLAVTVVFSLAALAPILGYAYARSYVGSRSALGGVLLFPALWTTLWSVFVYASPLGRIGSWTPMSGTEMYSWVLPIFGQAGIDYVTALWAVVIAEYAGQWAMGENVRAQLPDEAHPNVDPLVPIIHEVEQPDSEARSTRCTGAATWRDPTPYLLVLLFVAIIPSYEAPILPLPAHSPNATELTLGCVHPYVKTAGTLPTLEDYIHETTVQSSRAKILLWPEGAAFFRSEQEQLHVFETIANLSAKQHVWIGVSYERSFTDNNERSRGKRVRGHNGLAIFGPGVEPVTYVKRRLVPLVESFSYETPLNPPPKYLLPLPKPNYRPKSDKTWPRTIPITAAICLDVSAPLANAVPVNQTDEESGRPALILAPARTWHPDIGKAMFQHASMRATEQGASILWCDGGEEGVSGVGGLAASGLGPVGGVGQVGTGGSWIQNIAIPFPYDARKFGLTWYSRWGDLSIVFLAWITLVAGFAAVDLRRIKAIVAAGMNRLKGRRNEAGHTNRSESTPLLIND
;
A
#
# COMPACT_ATOMS: atom_id res chain seq x y z
N MET A 1 -45.82 -23.87 -3.87
CA MET A 1 -46.86 -23.35 -4.78
C MET A 1 -46.29 -22.08 -5.36
N SER A 2 -46.03 -22.06 -6.66
CA SER A 2 -45.57 -20.86 -7.37
C SER A 2 -46.68 -19.82 -7.33
N VAL A 3 -46.38 -18.61 -6.85
CA VAL A 3 -47.29 -17.47 -6.88
C VAL A 3 -47.50 -17.08 -8.35
N ASP A 4 -48.74 -16.81 -8.76
CA ASP A 4 -49.05 -16.38 -10.12
C ASP A 4 -48.50 -14.96 -10.36
N PRO A 5 -47.55 -14.78 -11.29
CA PRO A 5 -46.94 -13.47 -11.57
C PRO A 5 -47.93 -12.39 -12.03
N TRP A 6 -49.11 -12.77 -12.54
CA TRP A 6 -50.10 -11.81 -13.06
C TRP A 6 -50.56 -10.78 -12.02
N HIS A 7 -50.68 -11.18 -10.74
CA HIS A 7 -51.16 -10.28 -9.69
C HIS A 7 -50.13 -9.22 -9.31
N GLU A 8 -48.84 -9.52 -9.43
CA GLU A 8 -47.75 -8.57 -9.17
C GLU A 8 -47.70 -7.51 -10.28
N VAL A 9 -47.68 -7.94 -11.55
CA VAL A 9 -47.69 -7.03 -12.72
C VAL A 9 -48.95 -6.18 -12.77
N LYS A 10 -50.12 -6.75 -12.42
CA LYS A 10 -51.35 -5.97 -12.30
C LYS A 10 -51.24 -4.84 -11.26
N ASN A 11 -50.63 -5.09 -10.10
CA ASN A 11 -50.49 -4.07 -9.06
C ASN A 11 -49.55 -2.95 -9.51
N GLU A 12 -48.51 -3.30 -10.26
CA GLU A 12 -47.60 -2.33 -10.88
C GLU A 12 -48.31 -1.46 -11.91
N VAL A 13 -49.05 -2.06 -12.84
CA VAL A 13 -49.89 -1.33 -13.81
C VAL A 13 -50.89 -0.41 -13.12
N GLN A 14 -51.49 -0.85 -12.00
CA GLN A 14 -52.40 -0.01 -11.23
C GLN A 14 -51.70 1.19 -10.60
N SER A 15 -50.49 1.01 -10.05
CA SER A 15 -49.70 2.11 -9.47
C SER A 15 -49.25 3.11 -10.53
N SER A 16 -48.82 2.62 -11.70
CA SER A 16 -48.47 3.45 -12.85
C SER A 16 -49.68 4.23 -13.38
N LEU A 17 -50.86 3.62 -13.38
CA LEU A 17 -52.12 4.26 -13.76
C LEU A 17 -52.50 5.40 -12.80
N ASP A 18 -52.42 5.17 -11.48
CA ASP A 18 -52.70 6.20 -10.46
C ASP A 18 -51.72 7.40 -10.59
N THR A 19 -50.48 7.11 -10.96
CA THR A 19 -49.45 8.13 -11.25
C THR A 19 -49.82 8.94 -12.50
N ALA A 20 -50.23 8.26 -13.58
CA ALA A 20 -50.69 8.92 -14.80
C ALA A 20 -51.94 9.78 -14.56
N GLU A 21 -52.87 9.35 -13.70
CA GLU A 21 -54.04 10.16 -13.31
C GLU A 21 -53.63 11.44 -12.55
N THR A 22 -52.64 11.34 -11.66
CA THR A 22 -52.10 12.49 -10.92
C THR A 22 -51.41 13.47 -11.87
N LEU A 23 -50.59 12.96 -12.79
CA LEU A 23 -49.94 13.77 -13.84
C LEU A 23 -50.96 14.43 -14.77
N ARG A 24 -52.04 13.72 -15.12
CA ARG A 24 -53.16 14.28 -15.89
C ARG A 24 -53.85 15.42 -15.18
N ALA A 25 -54.13 15.29 -13.88
CA ALA A 25 -54.72 16.38 -13.10
C ALA A 25 -53.80 17.60 -13.05
N SER A 26 -52.49 17.40 -12.90
CA SER A 26 -51.48 18.46 -12.94
C SER A 26 -51.42 19.13 -14.32
N PHE A 27 -51.37 18.35 -15.39
CA PHE A 27 -51.35 18.83 -16.77
C PHE A 27 -52.59 19.69 -17.09
N LEU A 28 -53.80 19.24 -16.74
CA LEU A 28 -55.04 20.01 -16.97
C LEU A 28 -55.05 21.32 -16.16
N ARG A 29 -54.54 21.30 -14.93
CA ARG A 29 -54.38 22.51 -14.10
C ARG A 29 -53.39 23.51 -14.72
N ILE A 30 -52.24 23.03 -15.22
CA ILE A 30 -51.23 23.89 -15.86
C ILE A 30 -51.76 24.40 -17.20
N GLN A 31 -52.48 23.58 -17.97
CA GLN A 31 -53.10 23.98 -19.24
C GLN A 31 -54.12 25.11 -19.07
N SER A 32 -54.87 25.12 -17.95
CA SER A 32 -55.84 26.18 -17.67
C SER A 32 -55.22 27.48 -17.14
N THR A 33 -53.98 27.46 -16.65
CA THR A 33 -53.33 28.61 -16.00
C THR A 33 -52.15 29.19 -16.77
N ALA A 34 -51.46 28.37 -17.56
CA ALA A 34 -50.22 28.72 -18.24
C ALA A 34 -50.44 29.09 -19.71
N SER A 35 -49.58 29.96 -20.24
CA SER A 35 -49.61 30.31 -21.67
C SER A 35 -49.22 29.12 -22.55
N ALA A 36 -49.73 29.07 -23.78
CA ALA A 36 -49.58 27.93 -24.70
C ALA A 36 -48.11 27.51 -24.97
N ASN A 37 -47.15 28.44 -24.80
CA ASN A 37 -45.71 28.21 -25.01
C ASN A 37 -44.90 28.15 -23.70
N SER A 38 -45.55 28.00 -22.55
CA SER A 38 -44.83 27.86 -21.28
C SER A 38 -44.05 26.54 -21.24
N GLU A 39 -42.81 26.63 -20.76
CA GLU A 39 -41.92 25.49 -20.58
C GLU A 39 -42.53 24.46 -19.60
N GLU A 40 -43.22 24.92 -18.57
CA GLU A 40 -43.95 24.09 -17.60
C GLU A 40 -45.08 23.28 -18.23
N LEU A 41 -45.85 23.86 -19.17
CA LEU A 41 -46.90 23.14 -19.89
C LEU A 41 -46.32 22.12 -20.86
N ASN A 42 -45.22 22.46 -21.53
CA ASN A 42 -44.53 21.54 -22.43
C ASN A 42 -43.92 20.37 -21.67
N TRP A 43 -43.31 20.63 -20.51
CA TRP A 43 -42.78 19.61 -19.61
C TRP A 43 -43.91 18.68 -19.11
N ALA A 44 -44.98 19.24 -18.53
CA ALA A 44 -46.10 18.44 -18.03
C ALA A 44 -46.79 17.62 -19.13
N ARG A 45 -46.85 18.14 -20.36
CA ARG A 45 -47.39 17.42 -21.52
C ARG A 45 -46.51 16.24 -21.92
N ASN A 46 -45.20 16.45 -21.99
CA ASN A 46 -44.26 15.43 -22.41
C ASN A 46 -44.13 14.33 -21.36
N GLU A 47 -44.13 14.70 -20.08
CA GLU A 47 -44.10 13.77 -18.95
C GLU A 47 -45.31 12.82 -19.00
N LEU A 48 -46.53 13.38 -19.12
CA LEU A 48 -47.74 12.58 -19.24
C LEU A 48 -47.78 11.72 -20.50
N LYS A 49 -47.20 12.17 -21.63
CA LYS A 49 -47.08 11.35 -22.84
C LYS A 49 -46.13 10.18 -22.64
N GLY A 50 -45.02 10.40 -21.95
CA GLY A 50 -44.04 9.37 -21.60
C GLY A 50 -44.67 8.30 -20.73
N THR A 51 -45.35 8.69 -19.65
CA THR A 51 -46.00 7.72 -18.73
C THR A 51 -47.13 6.94 -19.40
N LEU A 52 -47.91 7.56 -20.29
CA LEU A 52 -48.95 6.85 -21.06
C LEU A 52 -48.35 5.87 -22.08
N ALA A 53 -47.16 6.14 -22.62
CA ALA A 53 -46.49 5.21 -23.53
C ALA A 53 -45.90 3.99 -22.80
N ALA A 54 -45.36 4.17 -21.59
CA ALA A 54 -44.94 3.06 -20.74
C ALA A 54 -46.14 2.18 -20.33
N LEU A 55 -47.24 2.79 -19.90
CA LEU A 55 -48.47 2.07 -19.55
C LEU A 55 -49.09 1.29 -20.72
N ASP A 56 -48.96 1.77 -21.96
CA ASP A 56 -49.42 1.03 -23.15
C ASP A 56 -48.62 -0.28 -23.32
N ALA A 57 -47.31 -0.26 -23.06
CA ALA A 57 -46.43 -1.43 -23.17
C ALA A 57 -46.71 -2.46 -22.07
N ASP A 58 -46.81 -2.03 -20.80
CA ASP A 58 -47.11 -2.92 -19.68
C ASP A 58 -48.49 -3.61 -19.84
N LEU A 59 -49.44 -2.90 -20.46
CA LEU A 59 -50.76 -3.43 -20.76
C LEU A 59 -50.74 -4.48 -21.88
N GLU A 60 -49.85 -4.35 -22.85
CA GLU A 60 -49.65 -5.33 -23.94
C GLU A 60 -49.13 -6.66 -23.37
N ASP A 61 -48.20 -6.61 -22.42
CA ASP A 61 -47.70 -7.80 -21.71
C ASP A 61 -48.81 -8.51 -20.90
N LEU A 62 -49.66 -7.73 -20.21
CA LEU A 62 -50.82 -8.29 -19.52
C LEU A 62 -51.84 -8.90 -20.50
N GLU A 63 -52.07 -8.29 -21.66
CA GLU A 63 -52.96 -8.82 -22.70
C GLU A 63 -52.43 -10.14 -23.28
N GLU A 64 -51.12 -10.22 -23.54
CA GLU A 64 -50.46 -11.44 -24.00
C GLU A 64 -50.55 -12.56 -22.95
N SER A 65 -50.34 -12.24 -21.67
CA SER A 65 -50.47 -13.21 -20.59
C SER A 65 -51.88 -13.81 -20.52
N VAL A 66 -52.92 -12.99 -20.73
CA VAL A 66 -54.32 -13.46 -20.77
C VAL A 66 -54.56 -14.32 -22.00
N ARG A 67 -54.04 -13.92 -23.17
CA ARG A 67 -54.15 -14.70 -24.41
C ARG A 67 -53.53 -16.09 -24.28
N ILE A 68 -52.34 -16.20 -23.69
CA ILE A 68 -51.65 -17.49 -23.48
C ILE A 68 -52.49 -18.41 -22.58
N VAL A 69 -53.06 -17.86 -21.50
CA VAL A 69 -53.91 -18.62 -20.57
C VAL A 69 -55.23 -19.06 -21.24
N GLU A 70 -55.81 -18.23 -22.09
CA GLU A 70 -57.00 -18.55 -22.89
C GLU A 70 -56.72 -19.66 -23.93
N GLU A 71 -55.59 -19.57 -24.66
CA GLU A 71 -55.23 -20.54 -25.71
C GLU A 71 -54.82 -21.91 -25.16
N SER A 72 -54.09 -21.92 -24.05
CA SER A 72 -53.56 -23.14 -23.43
C SER A 72 -54.53 -23.81 -22.44
N GLY A 73 -55.60 -23.11 -22.07
CA GLY A 73 -56.63 -23.53 -21.12
C GLY A 73 -56.23 -23.32 -19.66
N GLY A 74 -56.99 -22.50 -18.92
CA GLY A 74 -56.68 -22.07 -17.55
C GLY A 74 -56.41 -23.21 -16.53
N ARG A 75 -57.00 -24.39 -16.75
CA ARG A 75 -56.77 -25.59 -15.91
C ARG A 75 -55.32 -26.04 -15.89
N LEU A 76 -54.56 -25.82 -16.96
CA LEU A 76 -53.14 -26.19 -17.04
C LEU A 76 -52.27 -25.36 -16.08
N PHE A 77 -52.72 -24.14 -15.79
CA PHE A 77 -52.06 -23.18 -14.91
C PHE A 77 -52.74 -23.04 -13.53
N GLY A 78 -53.77 -23.85 -13.26
CA GLY A 78 -54.52 -23.77 -12.01
C GLY A 78 -55.37 -22.51 -11.87
N VAL A 79 -55.69 -21.83 -12.97
CA VAL A 79 -56.50 -20.60 -13.02
C VAL A 79 -57.95 -20.97 -13.40
N GLU A 80 -58.91 -20.50 -12.62
CA GLU A 80 -60.33 -20.73 -12.91
C GLU A 80 -60.82 -19.84 -14.07
N GLU A 81 -61.78 -20.33 -14.85
CA GLU A 81 -62.33 -19.60 -16.02
C GLU A 81 -62.93 -18.23 -15.63
N GLU A 82 -63.48 -18.14 -14.42
CA GLU A 82 -64.00 -16.90 -13.86
C GLU A 82 -62.88 -15.86 -13.63
N GLU A 83 -61.70 -16.33 -13.21
CA GLU A 83 -60.54 -15.47 -13.02
C GLU A 83 -60.01 -14.97 -14.37
N VAL A 84 -59.89 -15.83 -15.38
CA VAL A 84 -59.46 -15.44 -16.75
C VAL A 84 -60.35 -14.34 -17.32
N MET A 85 -61.67 -14.48 -17.17
CA MET A 85 -62.64 -13.45 -17.57
C MET A 85 -62.46 -12.13 -16.80
N ALA A 86 -62.10 -12.18 -15.51
CA ALA A 86 -61.78 -11.01 -14.73
C ALA A 86 -60.49 -10.32 -15.20
N ARG A 87 -59.46 -11.08 -15.59
CA ARG A 87 -58.21 -10.54 -16.17
C ARG A 87 -58.48 -9.81 -17.49
N ARG A 88 -59.24 -10.43 -18.39
CA ARG A 88 -59.65 -9.82 -19.66
C ARG A 88 -60.42 -8.51 -19.47
N LYS A 89 -61.35 -8.48 -18.51
CA LYS A 89 -62.13 -7.27 -18.19
C LYS A 89 -61.25 -6.14 -17.65
N TYR A 90 -60.23 -6.46 -16.86
CA TYR A 90 -59.28 -5.49 -16.33
C TYR A 90 -58.45 -4.84 -17.45
N VAL A 91 -57.85 -5.65 -18.34
CA VAL A 91 -57.05 -5.15 -19.47
C VAL A 91 -57.86 -4.20 -20.36
N VAL A 92 -59.11 -4.57 -20.69
CA VAL A 92 -60.01 -3.70 -21.49
C VAL A 92 -60.35 -2.40 -20.75
N HIS A 93 -60.48 -2.42 -19.43
CA HIS A 93 -60.77 -1.24 -18.63
C HIS A 93 -59.61 -0.24 -18.66
N VAL A 94 -58.38 -0.72 -18.41
CA VAL A 94 -57.18 0.11 -18.39
C VAL A 94 -56.89 0.67 -19.78
N ARG A 95 -57.05 -0.12 -20.84
CA ARG A 95 -56.89 0.36 -22.23
C ARG A 95 -57.74 1.59 -22.53
N LYS A 96 -59.00 1.53 -22.13
CA LYS A 96 -59.96 2.60 -22.36
C LYS A 96 -59.58 3.88 -21.60
N GLN A 97 -59.00 3.75 -20.41
CA GLN A 97 -58.52 4.90 -19.63
C GLN A 97 -57.30 5.54 -20.31
N ILE A 98 -56.32 4.76 -20.73
CA ILE A 98 -55.13 5.26 -21.44
C ILE A 98 -55.52 6.00 -22.73
N GLU A 99 -56.41 5.41 -23.53
CA GLU A 99 -56.93 6.06 -24.74
C GLU A 99 -57.63 7.40 -24.46
N SER A 100 -58.42 7.46 -23.38
CA SER A 100 -59.09 8.70 -22.95
C SER A 100 -58.06 9.78 -22.58
N MET A 101 -57.05 9.44 -21.78
CA MET A 101 -56.00 10.36 -21.37
C MET A 101 -55.16 10.84 -22.56
N ARG A 102 -54.81 9.94 -23.50
CA ARG A 102 -54.08 10.30 -24.72
C ARG A 102 -54.86 11.26 -25.60
N LYS A 103 -56.19 11.09 -25.70
CA LYS A 103 -57.06 12.01 -26.44
C LYS A 103 -57.11 13.40 -25.81
N GLU A 104 -57.14 13.50 -24.48
CA GLU A 104 -57.12 14.77 -23.74
C GLU A 104 -55.81 15.53 -23.91
N VAL A 105 -54.67 14.82 -23.92
CA VAL A 105 -53.34 15.43 -24.09
C VAL A 105 -53.14 15.96 -25.52
N ASN A 106 -53.68 15.26 -26.52
CA ASN A 106 -53.52 15.64 -27.93
C ASN A 106 -54.50 16.73 -28.39
N SER A 107 -55.66 16.89 -27.73
CA SER A 107 -56.65 17.92 -28.09
C SER A 107 -56.24 19.36 -27.70
N GLY A 108 -55.19 19.52 -26.88
CA GLY A 108 -54.66 20.81 -26.43
C GLY A 108 -53.88 21.64 -27.46
N SER A 109 -53.77 21.21 -28.72
CA SER A 109 -52.92 21.85 -29.74
C SER A 109 -53.69 22.68 -30.80
N SER A 110 -55.03 22.73 -30.77
CA SER A 110 -55.83 23.23 -31.90
C SER A 110 -56.76 24.41 -31.60
N ASN A 111 -56.57 25.15 -30.51
CA ASN A 111 -57.37 26.34 -30.20
C ASN A 111 -56.52 27.58 -29.94
N THR A 112 -56.11 28.28 -31.00
CA THR A 112 -55.97 29.76 -30.97
C THR A 112 -55.86 30.35 -32.39
N ARG A 113 -56.82 31.25 -32.68
CA ARG A 113 -56.85 32.33 -33.71
C ARG A 113 -57.55 32.05 -35.05
N SER A 114 -58.88 32.04 -34.99
CA SER A 114 -59.74 32.59 -36.05
C SER A 114 -60.33 33.92 -35.57
N GLY A 115 -60.03 35.02 -36.27
CA GLY A 115 -60.55 36.35 -35.90
C GLY A 115 -60.03 37.53 -36.72
N ALA A 116 -60.66 37.72 -37.89
CA ALA A 116 -60.91 39.00 -38.60
C ALA A 116 -59.88 39.59 -39.60
N ALA A 117 -60.30 39.54 -40.89
CA ALA A 117 -60.56 40.68 -41.79
C ALA A 117 -59.76 40.79 -43.12
N ARG A 118 -60.42 40.32 -44.19
CA ARG A 118 -60.77 41.05 -45.44
C ARG A 118 -59.66 41.77 -46.25
N LEU A 119 -59.36 41.26 -47.46
CA LEU A 119 -59.78 41.77 -48.79
C LEU A 119 -58.99 41.07 -49.94
N SER A 120 -59.72 40.73 -51.00
CA SER A 120 -59.36 39.97 -52.22
C SER A 120 -58.70 40.84 -53.33
N PRO A 121 -58.61 40.41 -54.62
CA PRO A 121 -58.03 39.19 -55.25
C PRO A 121 -57.15 39.51 -56.50
N THR A 122 -56.46 38.51 -57.09
CA THR A 122 -56.07 38.31 -58.53
C THR A 122 -54.89 37.31 -58.60
N ALA A 123 -54.62 36.46 -59.59
CA ALA A 123 -55.25 35.93 -60.81
C ALA A 123 -54.47 34.64 -61.17
N ASP A 124 -55.11 33.65 -61.81
CA ASP A 124 -54.49 32.51 -62.53
C ASP A 124 -53.69 33.01 -63.78
N PRO A 125 -52.74 32.25 -64.41
CA PRO A 125 -52.86 30.83 -64.80
C PRO A 125 -51.58 29.92 -64.86
N GLU A 126 -51.79 28.58 -64.80
CA GLU A 126 -51.23 27.38 -65.54
C GLU A 126 -49.96 27.48 -66.45
N PRO A 127 -49.34 26.37 -66.97
CA PRO A 127 -48.85 25.11 -66.35
C PRO A 127 -47.48 24.62 -66.97
N ARG A 128 -46.83 23.59 -66.39
CA ARG A 128 -46.04 22.59 -67.17
C ARG A 128 -45.62 21.37 -66.34
N GLU A 129 -45.84 20.19 -66.93
CA GLU A 129 -45.50 18.83 -66.48
C GLU A 129 -43.97 18.61 -66.37
N ASP A 130 -43.55 17.71 -65.47
CA ASP A 130 -42.25 17.03 -65.61
C ASP A 130 -42.27 15.65 -64.92
N ASP A 131 -42.03 14.61 -65.71
CA ASP A 131 -41.96 13.17 -65.36
C ASP A 131 -40.89 12.84 -64.30
N GLN A 132 -40.11 13.85 -63.90
CA GLN A 132 -39.14 13.82 -62.81
C GLN A 132 -39.78 13.58 -61.43
N ALA A 133 -41.05 13.97 -61.25
CA ALA A 133 -41.75 13.88 -59.97
C ALA A 133 -42.18 12.44 -59.61
N GLU A 134 -42.45 11.58 -60.59
CA GLU A 134 -42.83 10.18 -60.33
C GLU A 134 -41.64 9.31 -59.92
N TRP A 135 -40.49 9.48 -60.56
CA TRP A 135 -39.26 8.77 -60.17
C TRP A 135 -38.74 9.21 -58.79
N ALA A 136 -38.85 10.51 -58.46
CA ALA A 136 -38.51 11.01 -57.14
C ALA A 136 -39.44 10.44 -56.03
N ARG A 137 -40.71 10.15 -56.34
CA ARG A 137 -41.64 9.50 -55.41
C ARG A 137 -41.32 8.02 -55.20
N LEU A 138 -41.00 7.29 -56.26
CA LEU A 138 -40.58 5.88 -56.18
C LEU A 138 -39.28 5.70 -55.39
N GLU A 139 -38.34 6.63 -55.52
CA GLU A 139 -37.08 6.61 -54.78
C GLU A 139 -37.29 7.01 -53.30
N GLN A 140 -38.22 7.92 -53.00
CA GLN A 140 -38.64 8.22 -51.62
C GLN A 140 -39.34 7.03 -50.93
N GLU A 141 -40.17 6.25 -51.64
CA GLU A 141 -40.85 5.10 -51.04
C GLU A 141 -39.89 3.95 -50.66
N MET A 142 -38.85 3.71 -51.46
CA MET A 142 -37.81 2.74 -51.12
C MET A 142 -36.89 3.20 -49.99
N GLU A 143 -36.62 4.50 -49.88
CA GLU A 143 -35.82 5.06 -48.78
C GLU A 143 -36.58 5.01 -47.43
N VAL A 144 -37.92 5.19 -47.45
CA VAL A 144 -38.78 5.06 -46.25
C VAL A 144 -38.84 3.61 -45.73
N GLN A 145 -38.88 2.62 -46.62
CA GLN A 145 -38.87 1.21 -46.20
C GLN A 145 -37.55 0.80 -45.54
N ARG A 146 -36.41 1.34 -46.01
CA ARG A 146 -35.09 1.14 -45.39
C ARG A 146 -34.99 1.75 -43.99
N GLN A 147 -35.69 2.86 -43.75
CA GLN A 147 -35.74 3.51 -42.43
C GLN A 147 -36.61 2.74 -41.43
N ASN A 148 -37.67 2.04 -41.87
CA ASN A 148 -38.50 1.25 -40.95
C ASN A 148 -37.78 0.00 -40.40
N THR A 149 -36.96 -0.69 -41.21
CA THR A 149 -36.16 -1.83 -40.71
C THR A 149 -35.02 -1.37 -39.78
N THR A 150 -34.56 -0.13 -39.96
CA THR A 150 -33.55 0.50 -39.09
C THR A 150 -34.18 1.03 -37.78
N LEU A 151 -35.43 1.51 -37.82
CA LEU A 151 -36.17 1.95 -36.63
C LEU A 151 -36.53 0.80 -35.68
N ASP A 152 -36.79 -0.40 -36.18
CA ASP A 152 -37.09 -1.57 -35.33
C ASP A 152 -35.85 -2.03 -34.53
N THR A 153 -34.67 -1.92 -35.15
CA THR A 153 -33.39 -2.25 -34.49
C THR A 153 -32.95 -1.14 -33.52
N ILE A 154 -33.30 0.13 -33.80
CA ILE A 154 -33.08 1.27 -32.91
C ILE A 154 -34.06 1.27 -31.73
N SER A 155 -35.31 0.82 -31.93
CA SER A 155 -36.34 0.73 -30.88
C SER A 155 -35.94 -0.23 -29.75
N GLY A 156 -35.33 -1.38 -30.08
CA GLY A 156 -34.78 -2.31 -29.07
C GLY A 156 -33.61 -1.75 -28.26
N THR A 157 -32.83 -0.82 -28.83
CA THR A 157 -31.73 -0.12 -28.12
C THR A 157 -32.16 1.13 -27.36
N LEU A 158 -33.27 1.76 -27.76
CA LEU A 158 -33.83 2.92 -27.07
C LEU A 158 -34.59 2.54 -25.80
N HIS A 159 -35.24 1.38 -25.77
CA HIS A 159 -35.93 0.90 -24.57
C HIS A 159 -34.96 0.61 -23.42
N THR A 160 -33.80 0.02 -23.72
CA THR A 160 -32.74 -0.25 -22.74
C THR A 160 -31.99 1.01 -22.28
N LEU A 161 -31.84 2.00 -23.16
CA LEU A 161 -31.27 3.31 -22.80
C LEU A 161 -32.24 4.19 -22.01
N ALA A 162 -33.55 4.10 -22.26
CA ALA A 162 -34.56 4.84 -21.51
C ALA A 162 -34.75 4.28 -20.09
N GLU A 163 -34.67 2.95 -19.93
CA GLU A 163 -34.72 2.28 -18.62
C GLU A 163 -33.47 2.61 -17.78
N GLN A 164 -32.27 2.61 -18.37
CA GLN A 164 -31.04 3.04 -17.68
C GLN A 164 -30.98 4.56 -17.43
N ALA A 165 -31.52 5.40 -18.33
CA ALA A 165 -31.57 6.85 -18.13
C ALA A 165 -32.64 7.27 -17.12
N GLY A 166 -33.73 6.49 -16.97
CA GLY A 166 -34.74 6.67 -15.94
C GLY A 166 -34.20 6.35 -14.54
N LEU A 167 -33.51 5.21 -14.38
CA LEU A 167 -32.83 4.84 -13.14
C LEU A 167 -31.68 5.80 -12.79
N ILE A 168 -30.91 6.27 -13.77
CA ILE A 168 -29.89 7.31 -13.55
C ILE A 168 -30.54 8.68 -13.27
N GLY A 169 -31.67 9.02 -13.88
CA GLY A 169 -32.36 10.30 -13.63
C GLY A 169 -32.97 10.38 -12.23
N GLN A 170 -33.49 9.26 -11.73
CA GLN A 170 -34.02 9.13 -10.39
C GLN A 170 -32.90 9.10 -9.33
N GLU A 171 -31.82 8.35 -9.57
CA GLU A 171 -30.62 8.35 -8.72
C GLU A 171 -29.85 9.68 -8.75
N VAL A 172 -29.83 10.42 -9.87
CA VAL A 172 -29.25 11.77 -9.97
C VAL A 172 -30.11 12.80 -9.24
N GLY A 173 -31.44 12.62 -9.24
CA GLY A 173 -32.36 13.39 -8.40
C GLY A 173 -32.11 13.16 -6.91
N GLU A 174 -32.02 11.89 -6.49
CA GLU A 174 -31.69 11.52 -5.10
C GLU A 174 -30.26 11.92 -4.72
N HIS A 175 -29.30 11.81 -5.63
CA HIS A 175 -27.93 12.27 -5.41
C HIS A 175 -27.83 13.78 -5.34
N ASN A 176 -28.68 14.55 -6.02
CA ASN A 176 -28.69 16.01 -5.91
C ASN A 176 -29.33 16.47 -4.59
N GLU A 177 -30.34 15.76 -4.10
CA GLU A 177 -30.93 15.98 -2.78
C GLU A 177 -29.95 15.58 -1.66
N LEU A 178 -29.27 14.43 -1.79
CA LEU A 178 -28.20 13.99 -0.89
C LEU A 178 -26.92 14.83 -1.00
N LEU A 179 -26.58 15.38 -2.17
CA LEU A 179 -25.48 16.32 -2.35
C LEU A 179 -25.82 17.67 -1.74
N THR A 180 -27.08 18.11 -1.80
CA THR A 180 -27.53 19.32 -1.09
C THR A 180 -27.51 19.10 0.41
N ASP A 181 -27.88 17.91 0.90
CA ASP A 181 -27.83 17.57 2.32
C ASP A 181 -26.39 17.33 2.81
N LEU A 182 -25.52 16.76 1.96
CA LEU A 182 -24.09 16.65 2.19
C LEU A 182 -23.39 18.00 2.11
N GLU A 183 -23.77 18.90 1.21
CA GLU A 183 -23.29 20.30 1.15
C GLU A 183 -23.72 21.04 2.42
N SER A 184 -24.95 20.84 2.90
CA SER A 184 -25.41 21.39 4.17
C SER A 184 -24.68 20.79 5.39
N GLN A 185 -24.32 19.50 5.34
CA GLN A 185 -23.50 18.83 6.37
C GLN A 185 -22.02 19.18 6.27
N VAL A 186 -21.50 19.44 5.08
CA VAL A 186 -20.13 19.91 4.81
C VAL A 186 -20.00 21.36 5.21
N ASP A 187 -20.99 22.23 4.99
CA ASP A 187 -21.01 23.60 5.49
C ASP A 187 -21.13 23.64 7.03
N ARG A 188 -21.95 22.76 7.61
CA ARG A 188 -22.00 22.57 9.07
C ARG A 188 -20.71 21.95 9.61
N SER A 189 -20.01 21.13 8.84
CA SER A 189 -18.74 20.54 9.21
C SER A 189 -17.59 21.51 9.01
N ASP A 190 -17.61 22.39 8.00
CA ASP A 190 -16.60 23.40 7.69
C ASP A 190 -16.73 24.57 8.67
N SER A 191 -17.95 24.96 9.05
CA SER A 191 -18.15 25.93 10.14
C SER A 191 -17.74 25.38 11.52
N LYS A 192 -17.97 24.08 11.79
CA LYS A 192 -17.48 23.40 13.00
C LYS A 192 -15.97 23.15 12.95
N LEU A 193 -15.41 22.80 11.80
CA LEU A 193 -13.99 22.56 11.56
C LEU A 193 -13.22 23.87 11.58
N SER A 194 -13.75 24.96 11.01
CA SER A 194 -13.20 26.31 11.10
C SER A 194 -13.27 26.82 12.53
N SER A 195 -14.37 26.60 13.25
CA SER A 195 -14.45 26.91 14.69
C SER A 195 -13.51 26.04 15.54
N ALA A 196 -13.34 24.76 15.20
CA ALA A 196 -12.41 23.84 15.84
C ALA A 196 -10.96 24.14 15.49
N MET A 197 -10.67 24.58 14.27
CA MET A 197 -9.35 25.02 13.80
C MET A 197 -9.00 26.39 14.37
N LYS A 198 -9.98 27.27 14.59
CA LYS A 198 -9.77 28.54 15.30
C LYS A 198 -9.53 28.29 16.78
N LYS A 199 -10.24 27.35 17.40
CA LYS A 199 -9.92 26.84 18.75
C LYS A 199 -8.58 26.11 18.79
N MET A 200 -8.23 25.32 17.78
CA MET A 200 -6.95 24.61 17.63
C MET A 200 -5.81 25.61 17.43
N LYS A 201 -5.98 26.66 16.64
CA LYS A 201 -4.99 27.72 16.43
C LYS A 201 -4.83 28.60 17.67
N HIS A 202 -5.90 28.79 18.44
CA HIS A 202 -5.86 29.41 19.77
C HIS A 202 -5.15 28.50 20.78
N PHE A 203 -5.45 27.19 20.78
CA PHE A 203 -4.79 26.18 21.62
C PHE A 203 -3.32 25.98 21.23
N ILE A 204 -2.97 25.99 19.95
CA ILE A 204 -1.60 25.91 19.44
C ILE A 204 -0.85 27.15 19.88
N ARG A 205 -1.42 28.34 19.69
CA ARG A 205 -0.76 29.59 20.13
C ARG A 205 -0.67 29.73 21.65
N GLU A 206 -1.55 29.09 22.42
CA GLU A 206 -1.45 28.97 23.89
C GLU A 206 -0.57 27.81 24.39
N THR A 207 -0.27 26.82 23.53
CA THR A 207 0.63 25.68 23.85
C THR A 207 2.04 25.85 23.30
N GLU A 208 2.24 26.78 22.37
CA GLU A 208 3.50 27.06 21.71
C GLU A 208 4.53 27.73 22.63
N GLU A 209 4.11 28.35 23.74
CA GLU A 209 5.08 28.85 24.72
C GLU A 209 4.76 28.35 26.14
N THR A 210 5.69 27.53 26.67
CA THR A 210 5.93 27.16 28.08
C THR A 210 5.32 25.89 28.68
N LYS A 211 4.24 25.25 28.20
CA LYS A 211 3.69 24.04 28.89
C LYS A 211 4.11 22.69 28.31
N SER A 212 4.26 22.56 26.98
CA SER A 212 4.72 21.32 26.34
C SER A 212 6.17 20.97 26.69
N GLY A 213 7.05 21.99 26.71
CA GLY A 213 8.45 21.84 27.13
C GLY A 213 8.61 21.37 28.58
N TRP A 214 7.70 21.78 29.48
CA TRP A 214 7.72 21.32 30.87
C TRP A 214 7.28 19.87 31.03
N CYS A 215 6.32 19.39 30.24
CA CYS A 215 5.91 17.98 30.29
C CYS A 215 7.04 17.07 29.78
N ILE A 216 7.72 17.47 28.70
CA ILE A 216 8.87 16.74 28.15
C ILE A 216 10.05 16.81 29.13
N ALA A 217 10.33 17.97 29.73
CA ALA A 217 11.38 18.11 30.75
C ALA A 217 11.07 17.29 32.02
N ILE A 218 9.81 17.26 32.47
CA ILE A 218 9.37 16.44 33.60
C ILE A 218 9.46 14.95 33.26
N LEU A 219 9.11 14.53 32.04
CA LEU A 219 9.28 13.14 31.57
C LEU A 219 10.75 12.74 31.48
N ILE A 220 11.63 13.64 31.04
CA ILE A 220 13.08 13.42 31.02
C ILE A 220 13.63 13.33 32.45
N VAL A 221 13.18 14.18 33.37
CA VAL A 221 13.57 14.12 34.79
C VAL A 221 13.08 12.84 35.44
N ILE A 222 11.83 12.42 35.18
CA ILE A 222 11.28 11.14 35.67
C ILE A 222 12.05 9.96 35.07
N LEU A 223 12.39 10.00 33.78
CA LEU A 223 13.20 8.98 33.11
C LEU A 223 14.62 8.94 33.69
N CYS A 224 15.23 10.09 34.00
CA CYS A 224 16.52 10.17 34.69
C CYS A 224 16.44 9.65 36.13
N VAL A 225 15.36 9.92 36.85
CA VAL A 225 15.12 9.38 38.21
C VAL A 225 14.89 7.88 38.17
N LEU A 226 14.15 7.36 37.18
CA LEU A 226 13.98 5.92 36.97
C LEU A 226 15.28 5.24 36.55
N LEU A 227 16.07 5.87 35.67
CA LEU A 227 17.41 5.39 35.32
C LEU A 227 18.34 5.39 36.53
N LEU A 228 18.31 6.43 37.37
CA LEU A 228 19.09 6.47 38.62
C LEU A 228 18.58 5.46 39.65
N ALA A 229 17.28 5.19 39.71
CA ALA A 229 16.71 4.16 40.57
C ALA A 229 17.08 2.74 40.11
N VAL A 230 17.20 2.53 38.80
CA VAL A 230 17.62 1.24 38.20
C VAL A 230 19.15 1.09 38.19
N LEU A 231 19.92 2.19 38.11
CA LEU A 231 21.40 2.20 38.11
C LEU A 231 22.01 2.28 39.52
N ARG A 232 21.22 2.55 40.56
CA ARG A 232 21.68 2.50 41.95
C ARG A 232 21.63 1.05 42.42
N PRO A 233 22.77 0.36 42.64
CA PRO A 233 22.74 -0.94 43.27
C PRO A 233 22.14 -0.79 44.68
N PRO A 234 21.25 -1.69 45.12
CA PRO A 234 20.65 -1.60 46.44
C PRO A 234 21.74 -1.87 47.48
N ILE A 235 22.23 -0.80 48.10
CA ILE A 235 22.99 -0.89 49.35
C ILE A 235 21.94 -0.72 50.45
N GLU A 236 21.70 -1.84 51.14
CA GLU A 236 21.02 -1.95 52.43
C GLU A 236 19.59 -1.41 52.52
N GLU A 237 18.60 -2.28 52.27
CA GLU A 237 17.48 -2.48 53.19
C GLU A 237 16.73 -3.77 52.82
N VAL A 238 17.21 -4.88 53.40
CA VAL A 238 16.46 -6.12 53.54
C VAL A 238 15.59 -6.00 54.80
N TYR A 239 14.42 -6.63 54.75
CA TYR A 239 13.40 -6.83 55.80
C TYR A 239 12.15 -5.94 55.67
N TYR A 240 10.99 -6.62 55.58
CA TYR A 240 9.61 -6.11 55.61
C TYR A 240 8.91 -5.77 54.29
N LEU A 241 8.72 -6.77 53.41
CA LEU A 241 7.45 -7.01 52.69
C LEU A 241 7.43 -8.39 51.99
N SER A 242 7.52 -9.44 52.81
CA SER A 242 7.43 -10.85 52.38
C SER A 242 5.97 -11.36 52.40
N THR A 243 5.08 -10.83 51.55
CA THR A 243 3.71 -11.38 51.42
C THR A 243 3.08 -11.40 50.01
N ARG A 244 3.84 -11.21 48.92
CA ARG A 244 3.33 -11.47 47.54
C ARG A 244 4.24 -12.25 46.56
N PRO A 245 5.10 -13.21 46.94
CA PRO A 245 5.89 -13.96 45.94
C PRO A 245 5.12 -15.09 45.22
N ALA A 246 4.15 -15.75 45.87
CA ALA A 246 3.58 -17.01 45.36
C ALA A 246 2.88 -16.90 43.98
N LYS A 247 2.01 -15.90 43.78
CA LYS A 247 1.21 -15.79 42.54
C LYS A 247 2.04 -15.46 41.28
N MET A 248 3.17 -14.77 41.45
CA MET A 248 4.02 -14.35 40.34
C MET A 248 5.03 -15.43 39.96
N ASP A 249 5.50 -16.21 40.94
CA ASP A 249 6.32 -17.39 40.68
C ASP A 249 5.50 -18.54 40.10
N ASP A 250 4.23 -18.70 40.49
CA ASP A 250 3.28 -19.61 39.82
C ASP A 250 3.06 -19.21 38.35
N MET A 251 2.93 -17.91 38.04
CA MET A 251 2.77 -17.43 36.66
C MET A 251 4.04 -17.67 35.81
N ARG A 252 5.23 -17.51 36.40
CA ARG A 252 6.52 -17.85 35.75
C ARG A 252 6.67 -19.36 35.54
N ALA A 253 6.28 -20.17 36.54
CA ALA A 253 6.32 -21.62 36.48
C ALA A 253 5.29 -22.20 35.50
N VAL A 254 4.11 -21.59 35.34
CA VAL A 254 3.14 -21.95 34.30
C VAL A 254 3.69 -21.60 32.92
N LEU A 255 4.32 -20.44 32.73
CA LEU A 255 4.96 -20.10 31.46
C LEU A 255 6.10 -21.07 31.10
N MET A 256 6.96 -21.44 32.07
CA MET A 256 8.16 -22.25 31.83
C MET A 256 7.97 -23.78 32.00
N GLY A 257 6.93 -24.22 32.71
CA GLY A 257 6.70 -25.62 33.11
C GLY A 257 5.69 -26.38 32.25
N SER A 258 4.67 -25.72 31.68
CA SER A 258 3.72 -26.29 30.69
C SER A 258 4.02 -25.82 29.25
N ALA A 259 5.28 -25.46 29.00
CA ALA A 259 5.78 -24.45 28.07
C ALA A 259 5.64 -24.65 26.54
N THR A 260 4.88 -25.61 26.02
CA THR A 260 4.69 -25.71 24.56
C THR A 260 3.36 -25.10 24.11
N PRO A 261 2.18 -25.56 24.57
CA PRO A 261 0.89 -25.03 24.10
C PRO A 261 0.69 -23.53 24.36
N SER A 262 1.01 -23.01 25.55
CA SER A 262 0.83 -21.59 25.87
C SER A 262 1.72 -20.67 25.02
N PHE A 263 2.95 -21.10 24.75
CA PHE A 263 3.85 -20.39 23.85
C PHE A 263 3.39 -20.45 22.40
N MET A 264 2.84 -21.58 21.94
CA MET A 264 2.26 -21.69 20.59
C MET A 264 1.04 -20.78 20.46
N ALA A 265 0.15 -20.72 21.46
CA ALA A 265 -0.99 -19.81 21.46
C ALA A 265 -0.55 -18.33 21.43
N LEU A 266 0.43 -17.96 22.25
CA LEU A 266 0.99 -16.61 22.26
C LEU A 266 1.65 -16.26 20.92
N THR A 267 2.41 -17.20 20.34
CA THR A 267 3.06 -17.04 19.04
C THR A 267 2.01 -16.90 17.93
N PHE A 268 0.95 -17.70 17.95
CA PHE A 268 -0.15 -17.62 17.00
C PHE A 268 -0.82 -16.25 17.03
N ILE A 269 -1.23 -15.79 18.22
CA ILE A 269 -1.87 -14.47 18.40
C ILE A 269 -0.93 -13.37 17.91
N SER A 270 0.32 -13.36 18.37
CA SER A 270 1.29 -12.34 17.96
C SER A 270 1.56 -12.39 16.46
N ALA A 271 1.60 -13.58 15.85
CA ALA A 271 1.80 -13.76 14.42
C ALA A 271 0.62 -13.26 13.60
N CYS A 272 -0.63 -13.45 14.04
CA CYS A 272 -1.81 -12.90 13.36
C CYS A 272 -1.81 -11.36 13.28
N PHE A 273 -1.22 -10.67 14.28
CA PHE A 273 -1.09 -9.21 14.24
C PHE A 273 0.17 -8.72 13.52
N ALA A 274 1.26 -9.50 13.57
CA ALA A 274 2.56 -9.11 13.02
C ALA A 274 2.73 -9.49 11.54
N LEU A 275 2.30 -10.69 11.17
CA LEU A 275 2.48 -11.24 9.82
C LEU A 275 1.29 -10.79 8.97
N SER A 276 1.53 -9.87 8.06
CA SER A 276 0.59 -9.42 7.05
C SER A 276 1.35 -9.00 5.80
N LEU A 277 0.64 -8.62 4.73
CA LEU A 277 1.29 -8.02 3.55
C LEU A 277 2.02 -6.71 3.86
N ARG A 278 1.74 -6.08 5.00
CA ARG A 278 2.33 -4.82 5.46
C ARG A 278 2.67 -4.92 6.96
N PRO A 279 3.71 -5.69 7.35
CA PRO A 279 4.04 -5.90 8.76
C PRO A 279 4.23 -4.57 9.48
N THR A 280 3.67 -4.48 10.68
CA THR A 280 3.75 -3.30 11.54
C THR A 280 4.96 -3.42 12.46
N PHE A 281 5.65 -2.30 12.71
CA PHE A 281 6.90 -2.29 13.48
C PHE A 281 6.77 -2.92 14.86
N VAL A 282 5.82 -2.47 15.68
CA VAL A 282 5.69 -2.91 17.09
C VAL A 282 5.26 -4.38 17.22
N PRO A 283 4.17 -4.85 16.57
CA PRO A 283 3.80 -6.27 16.61
C PRO A 283 4.89 -7.21 16.13
N LEU A 284 5.65 -6.83 15.09
CA LEU A 284 6.76 -7.62 14.58
C LEU A 284 7.91 -7.71 15.59
N VAL A 285 8.28 -6.61 16.25
CA VAL A 285 9.27 -6.61 17.34
C VAL A 285 8.85 -7.57 18.46
N LEU A 286 7.58 -7.55 18.86
CA LEU A 286 7.05 -8.45 19.90
C LEU A 286 7.10 -9.91 19.48
N LEU A 287 6.67 -10.23 18.24
CA LEU A 287 6.76 -11.59 17.70
C LEU A 287 8.21 -12.10 17.72
N LEU A 288 9.16 -11.32 17.20
CA LEU A 288 10.57 -11.68 17.18
C LEU A 288 11.11 -11.88 18.60
N SER A 289 10.73 -11.02 19.55
CA SER A 289 11.12 -11.15 20.95
C SER A 289 10.66 -12.49 21.56
N ILE A 290 9.39 -12.85 21.34
CA ILE A 290 8.80 -14.12 21.79
C ILE A 290 9.54 -15.30 21.16
N LEU A 291 9.80 -15.25 19.85
CA LEU A 291 10.50 -16.32 19.14
C LEU A 291 11.95 -16.49 19.62
N ILE A 292 12.66 -15.41 19.90
CA ILE A 292 14.03 -15.45 20.43
C ILE A 292 14.04 -16.12 21.81
N VAL A 293 13.16 -15.71 22.72
CA VAL A 293 13.07 -16.28 24.08
C VAL A 293 12.71 -17.77 24.01
N TYR A 294 11.70 -18.12 23.23
CA TYR A 294 11.27 -19.51 23.06
C TYR A 294 12.38 -20.38 22.49
N THR A 295 13.00 -19.96 21.38
CA THR A 295 14.05 -20.73 20.70
C THR A 295 15.26 -20.95 21.62
N ARG A 296 15.72 -19.93 22.34
CA ARG A 296 16.81 -20.05 23.33
C ARG A 296 16.51 -21.07 24.43
N SER A 297 15.26 -21.11 24.89
CA SER A 297 14.85 -22.04 25.96
C SER A 297 14.74 -23.51 25.52
N VAL A 298 14.55 -23.76 24.21
CA VAL A 298 14.26 -25.09 23.66
C VAL A 298 15.45 -25.70 22.90
N VAL A 299 16.33 -24.90 22.29
CA VAL A 299 17.35 -25.38 21.33
C VAL A 299 18.29 -26.47 21.87
N LYS A 300 18.60 -26.47 23.17
CA LYS A 300 19.48 -27.47 23.80
C LYS A 300 18.75 -28.56 24.58
N ARG A 301 17.42 -28.62 24.51
CA ARG A 301 16.60 -29.63 25.21
C ARG A 301 16.34 -30.85 24.30
N PRO A 302 16.21 -32.06 24.87
CA PRO A 302 15.76 -33.22 24.11
C PRO A 302 14.36 -32.98 23.53
N GLY A 303 14.09 -33.49 22.33
CA GLY A 303 12.81 -33.26 21.63
C GLY A 303 12.69 -31.91 20.91
N PHE A 304 13.80 -31.21 20.68
CA PHE A 304 13.85 -29.96 19.90
C PHE A 304 13.12 -30.07 18.55
N LEU A 305 13.30 -31.17 17.80
CA LEU A 305 12.68 -31.35 16.47
C LEU A 305 11.16 -31.26 16.51
N HIS A 306 10.51 -31.96 17.45
CA HIS A 306 9.05 -31.92 17.57
C HIS A 306 8.54 -30.50 17.90
N ARG A 307 9.24 -29.81 18.79
CA ARG A 307 8.91 -28.42 19.19
C ARG A 307 9.16 -27.43 18.06
N PHE A 308 10.21 -27.63 17.27
CA PHE A 308 10.50 -26.84 16.08
C PHE A 308 9.41 -27.01 15.02
N PHE A 309 8.97 -28.24 14.75
CA PHE A 309 7.87 -28.48 13.81
C PHE A 309 6.53 -27.94 14.32
N ALA A 310 6.27 -27.97 15.64
CA ALA A 310 5.09 -27.33 16.23
C ALA A 310 5.13 -25.79 16.10
N LEU A 311 6.31 -25.18 16.25
CA LEU A 311 6.50 -23.75 16.02
C LEU A 311 6.28 -23.39 14.56
N LEU A 312 6.90 -24.16 13.64
CA LEU A 312 6.78 -23.96 12.21
C LEU A 312 5.33 -24.09 11.76
N SER A 313 4.61 -25.12 12.21
CA SER A 313 3.20 -25.29 11.86
C SER A 313 2.34 -24.12 12.36
N THR A 314 2.58 -23.66 13.59
CA THR A 314 1.88 -22.51 14.17
C THR A 314 2.10 -21.23 13.35
N LEU A 315 3.34 -20.95 12.95
CA LEU A 315 3.68 -19.80 12.11
C LEU A 315 3.08 -19.91 10.70
N CYS A 316 3.10 -21.10 10.11
CA CYS A 316 2.49 -21.33 8.80
C CYS A 316 0.98 -21.12 8.84
N VAL A 317 0.27 -21.66 9.85
CA VAL A 317 -1.18 -21.48 9.99
C VAL A 317 -1.53 -20.01 10.19
N ALA A 318 -0.79 -19.29 11.04
CA ALA A 318 -1.00 -17.85 11.23
C ALA A 318 -0.75 -17.05 9.94
N SER A 319 0.32 -17.37 9.21
CA SER A 319 0.66 -16.71 7.94
C SER A 319 -0.39 -16.98 6.85
N VAL A 320 -0.82 -18.24 6.70
CA VAL A 320 -1.86 -18.61 5.73
C VAL A 320 -3.16 -17.87 6.04
N ALA A 321 -3.55 -17.77 7.32
CA ALA A 321 -4.71 -16.98 7.72
C ALA A 321 -4.58 -15.52 7.29
N ALA A 322 -3.41 -14.90 7.51
CA ALA A 322 -3.15 -13.51 7.15
C ALA A 322 -3.17 -13.21 5.64
N PHE A 323 -2.77 -14.17 4.79
CA PHE A 323 -2.70 -13.98 3.33
C PHE A 323 -3.88 -14.55 2.55
N SER A 324 -4.75 -15.32 3.21
CA SER A 324 -5.85 -16.08 2.61
C SER A 324 -6.78 -15.22 1.74
N SER A 325 -7.22 -14.06 2.26
CA SER A 325 -8.11 -13.13 1.55
C SER A 325 -7.53 -12.67 0.20
N SER A 326 -6.28 -12.16 0.21
CA SER A 326 -5.59 -11.68 -0.99
C SER A 326 -5.21 -12.77 -2.01
N THR A 327 -5.13 -14.03 -1.55
CA THR A 327 -4.76 -15.17 -2.40
C THR A 327 -5.98 -15.81 -3.05
N ASN A 328 -7.11 -15.87 -2.32
CA ASN A 328 -8.36 -16.42 -2.84
C ASN A 328 -8.94 -15.58 -3.97
N SER A 329 -8.70 -14.27 -3.96
CA SER A 329 -9.09 -13.35 -5.04
C SER A 329 -8.19 -13.44 -6.28
N ALA A 330 -6.99 -14.02 -6.18
CA ALA A 330 -5.99 -14.01 -7.24
C ALA A 330 -6.23 -15.06 -8.36
N MET A 331 -6.88 -16.18 -8.05
CA MET A 331 -6.90 -17.34 -8.95
C MET A 331 -8.25 -18.06 -8.90
N SER A 332 -8.79 -18.40 -10.07
CA SER A 332 -10.04 -19.18 -10.19
C SER A 332 -9.95 -20.61 -9.65
N ALA A 333 -8.73 -21.16 -9.53
CA ALA A 333 -8.46 -22.49 -8.98
C ALA A 333 -8.02 -22.42 -7.50
N GLN A 334 -9.00 -22.41 -6.59
CA GLN A 334 -8.80 -22.19 -5.15
C GLN A 334 -7.86 -23.20 -4.46
N TYR A 335 -7.76 -24.43 -4.97
CA TYR A 335 -6.89 -25.47 -4.40
C TYR A 335 -5.40 -25.27 -4.74
N ILE A 336 -5.10 -24.83 -5.96
CA ILE A 336 -3.71 -24.60 -6.41
C ILE A 336 -3.14 -23.36 -5.68
N SER A 337 -3.96 -22.31 -5.54
CA SER A 337 -3.56 -21.09 -4.85
C SER A 337 -3.27 -21.32 -3.37
N SER A 338 -4.10 -22.11 -2.68
CA SER A 338 -3.89 -22.47 -1.27
C SER A 338 -2.63 -23.31 -1.05
N GLY A 339 -2.35 -24.27 -1.94
CA GLY A 339 -1.14 -25.09 -1.89
C GLY A 339 0.13 -24.28 -2.13
N LEU A 340 0.11 -23.37 -3.11
CA LEU A 340 1.23 -22.47 -3.38
C LEU A 340 1.47 -21.50 -2.21
N LEU A 341 0.41 -20.98 -1.60
CA LEU A 341 0.50 -20.12 -0.42
C LEU A 341 1.15 -20.86 0.76
N LEU A 342 0.76 -22.10 1.01
CA LEU A 342 1.39 -22.91 2.05
C LEU A 342 2.88 -23.11 1.76
N ALA A 343 3.27 -23.42 0.52
CA ALA A 343 4.67 -23.58 0.15
C ALA A 343 5.49 -22.29 0.37
N VAL A 344 4.95 -21.14 -0.06
CA VAL A 344 5.60 -19.84 0.13
C VAL A 344 5.71 -19.50 1.62
N THR A 345 4.63 -19.64 2.40
CA THR A 345 4.65 -19.34 3.84
C THR A 345 5.62 -20.23 4.63
N VAL A 346 5.75 -21.50 4.25
CA VAL A 346 6.77 -22.41 4.82
C VAL A 346 8.18 -21.89 4.51
N VAL A 347 8.48 -21.51 3.27
CA VAL A 347 9.79 -21.00 2.87
C VAL A 347 10.15 -19.73 3.64
N PHE A 348 9.22 -18.77 3.72
CA PHE A 348 9.45 -17.51 4.44
C PHE A 348 9.60 -17.73 5.96
N SER A 349 8.80 -18.62 6.55
CA SER A 349 8.90 -18.96 7.97
C SER A 349 10.23 -19.65 8.30
N LEU A 350 10.67 -20.59 7.45
CA LEU A 350 11.98 -21.23 7.59
C LEU A 350 13.13 -20.23 7.45
N ALA A 351 13.04 -19.33 6.46
CA ALA A 351 14.02 -18.26 6.29
C ALA A 351 14.11 -17.41 7.57
N ALA A 352 12.97 -16.96 8.12
CA ALA A 352 12.92 -16.17 9.35
C ALA A 352 13.44 -16.92 10.60
N LEU A 353 13.17 -18.21 10.73
CA LEU A 353 13.63 -19.01 11.86
C LEU A 353 15.14 -19.31 11.81
N ALA A 354 15.77 -19.35 10.62
CA ALA A 354 17.19 -19.63 10.47
C ALA A 354 18.14 -18.71 11.27
N PRO A 355 18.05 -17.36 11.20
CA PRO A 355 18.88 -16.47 12.00
C PRO A 355 18.55 -16.53 13.50
N ILE A 356 17.30 -16.82 13.87
CA ILE A 356 16.89 -16.99 15.28
C ILE A 356 17.55 -18.25 15.87
N LEU A 357 17.58 -19.35 15.12
CA LEU A 357 18.28 -20.58 15.49
C LEU A 357 19.80 -20.39 15.54
N GLY A 358 20.36 -19.73 14.53
CA GLY A 358 21.79 -19.39 14.47
C GLY A 358 22.21 -18.54 15.68
N TYR A 359 21.38 -17.55 16.04
CA TYR A 359 21.56 -16.76 17.25
C TYR A 359 21.51 -17.64 18.51
N ALA A 360 20.46 -18.45 18.69
CA ALA A 360 20.31 -19.29 19.87
C ALA A 360 21.49 -20.27 20.08
N TYR A 361 22.08 -20.77 19.00
CA TYR A 361 23.25 -21.66 19.08
C TYR A 361 24.56 -20.89 19.38
N ALA A 362 24.82 -19.81 18.65
CA ALA A 362 26.10 -19.10 18.69
C ALA A 362 26.19 -18.01 19.78
N ARG A 363 25.06 -17.58 20.38
CA ARG A 363 25.00 -16.50 21.39
C ARG A 363 25.90 -16.76 22.59
N SER A 364 25.90 -17.96 23.14
CA SER A 364 26.74 -18.31 24.30
C SER A 364 28.22 -18.25 23.96
N TYR A 365 28.61 -18.77 22.78
CA TYR A 365 29.99 -18.73 22.30
C TYR A 365 30.47 -17.30 22.03
N VAL A 366 29.70 -16.51 21.27
CA VAL A 366 30.04 -15.13 20.92
C VAL A 366 30.04 -14.24 22.16
N GLY A 367 29.06 -14.41 23.05
CA GLY A 367 28.96 -13.69 24.32
C GLY A 367 30.17 -13.92 25.23
N SER A 368 30.70 -15.15 25.29
CA SER A 368 31.90 -15.47 26.09
C SER A 368 33.13 -14.64 25.69
N ARG A 369 33.22 -14.23 24.42
CA ARG A 369 34.30 -13.39 23.90
C ARG A 369 33.99 -11.90 24.03
N SER A 370 32.77 -11.49 23.70
CA SER A 370 32.32 -10.10 23.82
C SER A 370 30.84 -10.05 24.19
N ALA A 371 30.50 -9.47 25.35
CA ALA A 371 29.11 -9.31 25.78
C ALA A 371 28.28 -8.52 24.75
N LEU A 372 28.85 -7.44 24.20
CA LEU A 372 28.22 -6.62 23.15
C LEU A 372 28.07 -7.40 21.84
N GLY A 373 29.07 -8.19 21.45
CA GLY A 373 28.97 -9.07 20.28
C GLY A 373 27.87 -10.13 20.45
N GLY A 374 27.64 -10.61 21.68
CA GLY A 374 26.57 -11.53 22.01
C GLY A 374 25.20 -10.96 21.63
N VAL A 375 24.90 -9.72 22.04
CA VAL A 375 23.61 -9.05 21.75
C VAL A 375 23.50 -8.60 20.29
N LEU A 376 24.59 -8.10 19.68
CA LEU A 376 24.59 -7.63 18.29
C LEU A 376 24.60 -8.75 17.23
N LEU A 377 24.78 -10.01 17.63
CA LEU A 377 24.79 -11.15 16.72
C LEU A 377 23.45 -11.32 15.98
N PHE A 378 22.31 -11.24 16.68
CA PHE A 378 21.01 -11.42 16.04
C PHE A 378 20.69 -10.32 15.01
N PRO A 379 20.85 -9.02 15.31
CA PRO A 379 20.65 -7.97 14.31
C PRO A 379 21.52 -8.14 13.07
N ALA A 380 22.79 -8.53 13.24
CA ALA A 380 23.68 -8.81 12.11
C ALA A 380 23.17 -9.98 11.24
N LEU A 381 22.78 -11.10 11.86
CA LEU A 381 22.24 -12.26 11.16
C LEU A 381 20.90 -11.95 10.47
N TRP A 382 20.00 -11.25 11.15
CA TRP A 382 18.66 -10.88 10.65
C TRP A 382 18.75 -9.99 9.42
N THR A 383 19.50 -8.89 9.51
CA THR A 383 19.69 -7.96 8.39
C THR A 383 20.40 -8.63 7.22
N THR A 384 21.41 -9.48 7.49
CA THR A 384 22.13 -10.21 6.43
C THR A 384 21.19 -11.16 5.70
N LEU A 385 20.38 -11.93 6.42
CA LEU A 385 19.43 -12.86 5.81
C LEU A 385 18.49 -12.12 4.85
N TRP A 386 17.76 -11.10 5.33
CA TRP A 386 16.77 -10.43 4.49
C TRP A 386 17.42 -9.67 3.34
N SER A 387 18.61 -9.10 3.53
CA SER A 387 19.37 -8.47 2.43
C SER A 387 19.73 -9.48 1.34
N VAL A 388 20.17 -10.71 1.71
CA VAL A 388 20.48 -11.78 0.74
C VAL A 388 19.20 -12.35 0.12
N PHE A 389 18.15 -12.53 0.92
CA PHE A 389 16.89 -13.14 0.51
C PHE A 389 16.24 -12.38 -0.65
N VAL A 390 16.37 -11.05 -0.69
CA VAL A 390 15.82 -10.22 -1.77
C VAL A 390 16.40 -10.51 -3.14
N TYR A 391 17.69 -10.82 -3.21
CA TYR A 391 18.36 -11.17 -4.46
C TYR A 391 18.11 -12.63 -4.85
N ALA A 392 17.82 -13.50 -3.88
CA ALA A 392 17.52 -14.91 -4.13
C ALA A 392 16.04 -15.17 -4.46
N SER A 393 15.12 -14.43 -3.84
CA SER A 393 13.67 -14.61 -3.98
C SER A 393 13.14 -13.87 -5.19
N PRO A 394 12.40 -14.52 -6.10
CA PRO A 394 11.79 -13.83 -7.24
C PRO A 394 10.55 -13.01 -6.84
N LEU A 395 10.21 -12.91 -5.55
CA LEU A 395 9.20 -12.00 -4.99
C LEU A 395 9.81 -10.79 -4.26
N GLY A 396 11.14 -10.74 -4.12
CA GLY A 396 11.82 -9.61 -3.48
C GLY A 396 11.51 -9.59 -1.99
N ARG A 397 11.10 -8.43 -1.47
CA ARG A 397 10.68 -8.24 -0.07
C ARG A 397 9.18 -8.43 0.17
N ILE A 398 8.38 -8.77 -0.84
CA ILE A 398 6.96 -9.04 -0.63
C ILE A 398 6.81 -10.28 0.26
N GLY A 399 6.08 -10.15 1.36
CA GLY A 399 5.92 -11.21 2.36
C GLY A 399 7.11 -11.40 3.31
N SER A 400 8.18 -10.61 3.16
CA SER A 400 9.31 -10.62 4.11
C SER A 400 8.89 -10.09 5.48
N TRP A 401 9.59 -10.50 6.53
CA TRP A 401 9.34 -10.03 7.88
C TRP A 401 10.08 -8.71 8.15
N THR A 402 9.88 -7.75 7.24
CA THR A 402 10.40 -6.39 7.30
C THR A 402 9.22 -5.45 7.58
N PRO A 403 9.29 -4.57 8.60
CA PRO A 403 8.17 -3.69 8.88
C PRO A 403 8.02 -2.60 7.82
N MET A 404 6.79 -2.43 7.34
CA MET A 404 6.41 -1.45 6.32
C MET A 404 5.61 -0.29 6.91
N SER A 405 5.02 -0.47 8.09
CA SER A 405 4.19 0.55 8.75
C SER A 405 4.62 0.77 10.20
N GLY A 406 4.40 1.98 10.71
CA GLY A 406 4.81 2.36 12.06
C GLY A 406 6.32 2.56 12.22
N THR A 407 7.04 2.85 11.13
CA THR A 407 8.50 3.08 11.13
C THR A 407 8.89 4.56 11.16
N GLU A 408 7.94 5.47 11.44
CA GLU A 408 8.15 6.93 11.42
C GLU A 408 9.29 7.40 12.33
N MET A 409 9.41 6.76 13.51
CA MET A 409 10.47 7.03 14.50
C MET A 409 11.88 6.79 13.95
N TYR A 410 12.00 6.01 12.88
CA TYR A 410 13.25 5.65 12.22
C TYR A 410 13.21 5.99 10.72
N SER A 411 12.33 6.90 10.30
CA SER A 411 12.19 7.31 8.88
C SER A 411 13.50 7.82 8.28
N TRP A 412 14.36 8.45 9.09
CA TRP A 412 15.70 8.92 8.70
C TRP A 412 16.68 7.79 8.31
N VAL A 413 16.43 6.55 8.76
CA VAL A 413 17.26 5.38 8.46
C VAL A 413 17.12 4.98 6.99
N LEU A 414 15.95 5.19 6.40
CA LEU A 414 15.62 4.73 5.05
C LEU A 414 16.51 5.34 3.94
N PRO A 415 16.73 6.68 3.86
CA PRO A 415 17.66 7.24 2.87
C PRO A 415 19.14 6.86 3.10
N ILE A 416 19.49 6.38 4.30
CA ILE A 416 20.89 6.03 4.62
C ILE A 416 21.15 4.54 4.40
N PHE A 417 20.39 3.69 5.07
CA PHE A 417 20.60 2.24 5.12
C PHE A 417 19.48 1.44 4.44
N GLY A 418 18.46 2.10 3.90
CA GLY A 418 17.32 1.47 3.25
C GLY A 418 16.49 0.62 4.19
N GLN A 419 15.63 -0.22 3.60
CA GLN A 419 14.82 -1.18 4.36
C GLN A 419 15.68 -2.15 5.20
N ALA A 420 16.90 -2.48 4.76
CA ALA A 420 17.84 -3.29 5.54
C ALA A 420 18.26 -2.62 6.87
N GLY A 421 18.36 -1.29 6.89
CA GLY A 421 18.57 -0.53 8.13
C GLY A 421 17.40 -0.63 9.10
N ILE A 422 16.18 -0.62 8.57
CA ILE A 422 14.97 -0.82 9.38
C ILE A 422 14.95 -2.23 9.97
N ASP A 423 15.30 -3.27 9.20
CA ASP A 423 15.45 -4.63 9.72
C ASP A 423 16.44 -4.70 10.89
N TYR A 424 17.55 -3.97 10.78
CA TYR A 424 18.58 -3.92 11.82
C TYR A 424 18.04 -3.31 13.12
N VAL A 425 17.32 -2.19 13.02
CA VAL A 425 16.69 -1.52 14.18
C VAL A 425 15.60 -2.39 14.80
N THR A 426 14.75 -3.01 13.97
CA THR A 426 13.71 -3.95 14.43
C THR A 426 14.33 -5.12 15.20
N ALA A 427 15.42 -5.68 14.69
CA ALA A 427 16.13 -6.77 15.36
C ALA A 427 16.79 -6.33 16.67
N LEU A 428 17.34 -5.11 16.74
CA LEU A 428 17.89 -4.55 17.98
C LEU A 428 16.83 -4.44 19.08
N TRP A 429 15.65 -3.89 18.75
CA TRP A 429 14.52 -3.82 19.69
C TRP A 429 14.09 -5.21 20.16
N ALA A 430 13.97 -6.17 19.23
CA ALA A 430 13.55 -7.52 19.55
C ALA A 430 14.51 -8.21 20.52
N VAL A 431 15.82 -8.03 20.35
CA VAL A 431 16.81 -8.65 21.25
C VAL A 431 16.82 -7.98 22.61
N VAL A 432 16.76 -6.65 22.68
CA VAL A 432 16.73 -5.94 23.96
C VAL A 432 15.52 -6.38 24.79
N ILE A 433 14.34 -6.45 24.17
CA ILE A 433 13.12 -6.94 24.84
C ILE A 433 13.27 -8.42 25.22
N ALA A 434 13.82 -9.26 24.34
CA ALA A 434 14.06 -10.67 24.63
C ALA A 434 15.04 -10.89 25.81
N GLU A 435 16.09 -10.07 25.94
CA GLU A 435 17.03 -10.17 27.07
C GLU A 435 16.34 -9.78 28.39
N TYR A 436 15.56 -8.70 28.43
CA TYR A 436 14.78 -8.34 29.62
C TYR A 436 13.71 -9.39 29.95
N ALA A 437 12.99 -9.90 28.95
CA ALA A 437 11.98 -10.93 29.13
C ALA A 437 12.60 -12.25 29.63
N GLY A 438 13.76 -12.64 29.09
CA GLY A 438 14.53 -13.79 29.56
C GLY A 438 15.01 -13.62 31.01
N GLN A 439 15.53 -12.43 31.34
CA GLN A 439 15.91 -12.08 32.71
C GLN A 439 14.73 -12.18 33.68
N TRP A 440 13.54 -11.69 33.29
CA TRP A 440 12.33 -11.75 34.09
C TRP A 440 11.81 -13.19 34.26
N ALA A 441 11.89 -14.01 33.21
CA ALA A 441 11.37 -15.38 33.21
C ALA A 441 12.07 -16.26 34.26
N MET A 442 13.38 -16.11 34.45
CA MET A 442 14.16 -16.93 35.40
C MET A 442 13.83 -16.72 36.88
N GLY A 443 13.26 -15.57 37.24
CA GLY A 443 13.00 -15.23 38.64
C GLY A 443 14.26 -14.82 39.44
N GLU A 444 14.03 -14.18 40.59
CA GLU A 444 15.08 -13.58 41.42
C GLU A 444 15.87 -14.61 42.25
N ASN A 445 15.19 -15.69 42.67
CA ASN A 445 15.75 -16.76 43.50
C ASN A 445 16.79 -17.60 42.76
N VAL A 446 16.58 -17.89 41.47
CA VAL A 446 17.55 -18.63 40.63
C VAL A 446 18.74 -17.74 40.28
N ARG A 447 18.53 -16.43 40.13
CA ARG A 447 19.59 -15.45 39.87
C ARG A 447 20.56 -15.33 41.04
N ALA A 448 20.06 -15.42 42.28
CA ALA A 448 20.88 -15.36 43.49
C ALA A 448 21.73 -16.63 43.73
N GLN A 449 21.42 -17.74 43.06
CA GLN A 449 22.13 -19.03 43.20
C GLN A 449 23.24 -19.24 42.15
N LEU A 450 23.35 -18.37 41.15
CA LEU A 450 24.46 -18.40 40.19
C LEU A 450 25.74 -17.88 40.89
N PRO A 451 26.86 -18.61 40.87
CA PRO A 451 28.09 -18.17 41.51
C PRO A 451 28.57 -16.85 40.89
N ASP A 452 29.09 -15.92 41.71
CA ASP A 452 29.64 -14.62 41.26
C ASP A 452 30.77 -14.75 40.21
N GLU A 453 31.38 -15.94 40.08
CA GLU A 453 32.38 -16.29 39.08
C GLU A 453 31.82 -16.90 37.78
N ALA A 454 30.51 -17.18 37.70
CA ALA A 454 29.87 -17.58 36.45
C ALA A 454 29.98 -16.44 35.44
N HIS A 455 30.57 -16.72 34.26
CA HIS A 455 30.64 -15.73 33.19
C HIS A 455 29.25 -15.07 33.00
N PRO A 456 29.14 -13.74 32.96
CA PRO A 456 27.85 -13.04 32.79
C PRO A 456 27.18 -13.25 31.41
N ASN A 457 27.73 -14.17 30.62
CA ASN A 457 27.26 -14.59 29.30
C ASN A 457 26.89 -16.09 29.24
N VAL A 458 26.83 -16.79 30.38
CA VAL A 458 26.16 -18.10 30.43
C VAL A 458 24.69 -17.85 30.12
N ASP A 459 24.21 -18.36 28.97
CA ASP A 459 22.82 -18.20 28.57
C ASP A 459 21.93 -18.87 29.61
N PRO A 460 21.21 -18.10 30.42
CA PRO A 460 20.65 -18.65 31.64
C PRO A 460 19.29 -19.34 31.38
N LEU A 461 18.85 -19.33 30.11
CA LEU A 461 17.77 -20.16 29.57
C LEU A 461 18.25 -21.57 29.13
N VAL A 462 19.57 -21.81 29.13
CA VAL A 462 20.18 -23.11 28.83
C VAL A 462 20.53 -23.82 30.14
N PRO A 463 20.03 -25.04 30.38
CA PRO A 463 20.44 -25.80 31.55
C PRO A 463 21.93 -26.18 31.45
N ILE A 464 22.69 -25.92 32.50
CA ILE A 464 24.02 -26.49 32.70
C ILE A 464 23.80 -27.97 32.99
N ILE A 465 24.01 -28.83 31.99
CA ILE A 465 24.19 -30.27 32.24
C ILE A 465 25.63 -30.42 32.74
N HIS A 466 25.85 -30.15 34.02
CA HIS A 466 26.93 -30.78 34.76
C HIS A 466 26.25 -31.62 35.81
N GLU A 467 26.46 -32.93 35.70
CA GLU A 467 26.28 -33.87 36.79
C GLU A 467 26.92 -33.25 38.03
N VAL A 468 26.10 -32.90 39.01
CA VAL A 468 26.57 -32.51 40.34
C VAL A 468 27.05 -33.79 41.00
N GLU A 469 28.29 -34.17 40.70
CA GLU A 469 29.06 -34.95 41.64
C GLU A 469 29.45 -33.96 42.76
N GLN A 470 28.88 -34.18 43.94
CA GLN A 470 29.11 -33.35 45.13
C GLN A 470 30.63 -33.26 45.39
N PRO A 471 31.26 -32.07 45.35
CA PRO A 471 32.60 -31.95 45.90
C PRO A 471 32.47 -31.70 47.39
N ASP A 472 33.15 -32.54 48.16
CA ASP A 472 33.31 -32.43 49.60
C ASP A 472 33.71 -31.02 50.01
N SER A 473 33.05 -30.57 51.07
CA SER A 473 33.37 -29.38 51.84
C SER A 473 34.80 -29.44 52.37
N GLU A 474 35.73 -28.71 51.74
CA GLU A 474 36.86 -28.01 52.37
C GLU A 474 37.84 -27.46 51.30
N ALA A 475 37.58 -26.27 50.76
CA ALA A 475 38.60 -25.51 50.04
C ALA A 475 38.49 -24.01 50.35
N ARG A 476 39.46 -23.57 51.14
CA ARG A 476 39.77 -22.21 51.60
C ARG A 476 39.58 -21.16 50.49
N SER A 477 38.79 -20.11 50.80
CA SER A 477 38.58 -18.96 49.92
C SER A 477 39.87 -18.17 49.71
N THR A 478 40.51 -18.35 48.56
CA THR A 478 41.55 -17.44 48.09
C THR A 478 40.86 -16.30 47.36
N ARG A 479 40.71 -15.14 48.01
CA ARG A 479 40.23 -13.90 47.38
C ARG A 479 41.13 -13.54 46.19
N CYS A 480 40.70 -13.88 44.98
CA CYS A 480 41.21 -13.27 43.76
C CYS A 480 40.67 -11.84 43.66
N THR A 481 41.44 -10.88 44.17
CA THR A 481 41.20 -9.45 44.00
C THR A 481 41.55 -9.04 42.58
N GLY A 482 40.54 -9.00 41.71
CA GLY A 482 40.71 -8.54 40.33
C GLY A 482 39.60 -8.97 39.37
N ALA A 483 38.34 -9.04 39.80
CA ALA A 483 37.23 -9.32 38.90
C ALA A 483 37.02 -8.09 37.99
N ALA A 484 37.40 -8.22 36.71
CA ALA A 484 36.98 -7.27 35.68
C ALA A 484 35.44 -7.34 35.61
N THR A 485 34.75 -6.31 36.09
CA THR A 485 33.29 -6.20 36.06
C THR A 485 32.83 -6.08 34.60
N TRP A 486 32.38 -7.20 34.03
CA TRP A 486 31.72 -7.21 32.72
C TRP A 486 30.33 -6.60 32.87
N ARG A 487 30.14 -5.35 32.44
CA ARG A 487 28.82 -4.69 32.44
C ARG A 487 27.94 -5.24 31.33
N ASP A 488 26.67 -5.53 31.65
CA ASP A 488 25.63 -5.87 30.67
C ASP A 488 25.47 -4.71 29.65
N PRO A 489 25.64 -4.97 28.34
CA PRO A 489 25.49 -3.94 27.30
C PRO A 489 24.04 -3.56 26.99
N THR A 490 23.07 -4.38 27.40
CA THR A 490 21.63 -4.21 27.10
C THR A 490 21.05 -2.83 27.47
N PRO A 491 21.29 -2.28 28.69
CA PRO A 491 20.77 -0.95 29.04
C PRO A 491 21.38 0.17 28.18
N TYR A 492 22.65 0.06 27.80
CA TYR A 492 23.29 1.05 26.92
C TYR A 492 22.69 1.02 25.50
N LEU A 493 22.38 -0.17 24.99
CA LEU A 493 21.69 -0.33 23.71
C LEU A 493 20.27 0.20 23.75
N LEU A 494 19.54 -0.01 24.84
CA LEU A 494 18.20 0.57 25.01
C LEU A 494 18.25 2.10 24.96
N VAL A 495 19.18 2.72 25.69
CA VAL A 495 19.38 4.18 25.65
C VAL A 495 19.74 4.64 24.23
N LEU A 496 20.64 3.93 23.53
CA LEU A 496 21.02 4.24 22.16
C LEU A 496 19.82 4.18 21.20
N LEU A 497 18.94 3.18 21.35
CA LEU A 497 17.73 3.06 20.54
C LEU A 497 16.78 4.23 20.75
N PHE A 498 16.56 4.68 21.99
CA PHE A 498 15.77 5.88 22.25
C PHE A 498 16.42 7.15 21.70
N VAL A 499 17.74 7.30 21.83
CA VAL A 499 18.48 8.42 21.24
C VAL A 499 18.37 8.42 19.71
N ALA A 500 18.34 7.24 19.08
CA ALA A 500 18.18 7.09 17.63
C ALA A 500 16.78 7.53 17.11
N ILE A 501 15.82 7.80 17.99
CA ILE A 501 14.52 8.39 17.63
C ILE A 501 14.65 9.91 17.44
N ILE A 502 15.60 10.58 18.12
CA ILE A 502 15.73 12.05 18.12
C ILE A 502 15.77 12.65 16.69
N PRO A 503 16.54 12.11 15.72
CA PRO A 503 16.58 12.67 14.38
C PRO A 503 15.23 12.67 13.63
N SER A 504 14.27 11.84 14.01
CA SER A 504 12.95 11.83 13.36
C SER A 504 12.12 13.07 13.70
N TYR A 505 12.41 13.76 14.81
CA TYR A 505 11.70 14.99 15.19
C TYR A 505 12.13 16.19 14.34
N GLU A 506 13.34 16.16 13.78
CA GLU A 506 13.85 17.19 12.87
C GLU A 506 13.44 16.91 11.41
N ALA A 507 12.88 15.73 11.13
CA ALA A 507 12.38 15.39 9.81
C ALA A 507 11.03 16.12 9.56
N PRO A 508 10.83 16.72 8.37
CA PRO A 508 9.59 17.42 8.06
C PRO A 508 8.39 16.46 8.10
N ILE A 509 7.41 16.78 8.95
CA ILE A 509 6.17 16.01 9.16
C ILE A 509 5.16 16.22 8.00
N LEU A 510 5.40 17.19 7.13
CA LEU A 510 4.54 17.46 5.98
C LEU A 510 5.37 17.65 4.70
N PRO A 511 4.80 17.31 3.53
CA PRO A 511 5.51 17.49 2.27
C PRO A 511 5.72 18.97 1.99
N LEU A 512 6.72 19.27 1.16
CA LEU A 512 6.95 20.63 0.69
C LEU A 512 5.66 21.20 0.08
N PRO A 513 5.20 22.39 0.49
CA PRO A 513 4.02 22.99 -0.10
C PRO A 513 4.28 23.32 -1.57
N ALA A 514 3.37 22.87 -2.45
CA ALA A 514 3.44 23.09 -3.90
C ALA A 514 3.52 24.58 -4.26
N HIS A 515 2.83 25.41 -3.47
CA HIS A 515 2.83 26.87 -3.60
C HIS A 515 3.84 27.48 -2.63
N SER A 516 5.14 27.34 -2.90
CA SER A 516 6.19 27.97 -2.08
C SER A 516 7.34 28.54 -2.92
N PRO A 517 8.04 29.60 -2.45
CA PRO A 517 9.15 30.21 -3.19
C PRO A 517 10.36 29.28 -3.37
N ASN A 518 10.42 28.21 -2.57
CA ASN A 518 11.47 27.20 -2.55
C ASN A 518 11.04 25.89 -3.23
N ALA A 519 9.93 25.89 -3.96
CA ALA A 519 9.49 24.73 -4.73
C ALA A 519 9.04 25.10 -6.15
N THR A 520 9.08 24.11 -7.04
CA THR A 520 8.44 24.13 -8.35
C THR A 520 7.26 23.19 -8.31
N GLU A 521 6.08 23.71 -8.60
CA GLU A 521 4.88 22.91 -8.75
C GLU A 521 4.97 22.07 -10.03
N LEU A 522 4.65 20.79 -9.88
CA LEU A 522 4.54 19.86 -11.00
C LEU A 522 3.26 19.05 -10.83
N THR A 523 2.36 19.15 -11.81
CA THR A 523 1.10 18.40 -11.83
C THR A 523 1.27 17.08 -12.55
N LEU A 524 0.97 15.99 -11.84
CA LEU A 524 1.05 14.61 -12.28
C LEU A 524 -0.35 14.02 -12.40
N GLY A 525 -0.56 13.08 -13.31
CA GLY A 525 -1.84 12.37 -13.43
C GLY A 525 -1.68 10.89 -13.78
N CYS A 526 -2.55 10.08 -13.21
CA CYS A 526 -2.79 8.70 -13.62
C CYS A 526 -3.99 8.69 -14.58
N VAL A 527 -3.78 8.17 -15.78
CA VAL A 527 -4.84 8.06 -16.79
C VAL A 527 -5.55 6.73 -16.59
N HIS A 528 -6.79 6.78 -16.11
CA HIS A 528 -7.62 5.59 -15.92
C HIS A 528 -9.00 5.89 -16.51
N PRO A 529 -9.28 5.44 -17.74
CA PRO A 529 -10.57 5.68 -18.38
C PRO A 529 -11.72 5.04 -17.60
N TYR A 530 -12.87 5.70 -17.60
CA TYR A 530 -14.07 5.15 -16.95
C TYR A 530 -14.63 3.96 -17.74
N VAL A 531 -14.86 2.85 -17.05
CA VAL A 531 -15.42 1.64 -17.64
C VAL A 531 -16.94 1.61 -17.42
N LYS A 532 -17.72 1.50 -18.49
CA LYS A 532 -19.20 1.49 -18.44
C LYS A 532 -19.79 0.16 -17.95
N THR A 533 -19.07 -0.95 -18.14
CA THR A 533 -19.53 -2.30 -17.79
C THR A 533 -18.54 -2.92 -16.81
N ALA A 534 -19.01 -3.32 -15.63
CA ALA A 534 -18.15 -3.98 -14.63
C ALA A 534 -17.46 -5.21 -15.23
N GLY A 535 -16.16 -5.37 -14.99
CA GLY A 535 -15.35 -6.49 -15.49
C GLY A 535 -14.79 -6.36 -16.91
N THR A 536 -15.05 -5.27 -17.65
CA THR A 536 -14.39 -5.01 -18.94
C THR A 536 -13.14 -4.14 -18.78
N LEU A 537 -12.19 -4.25 -19.71
CA LEU A 537 -10.95 -3.47 -19.71
C LEU A 537 -11.08 -2.28 -20.68
N PRO A 538 -10.54 -1.09 -20.34
CA PRO A 538 -10.51 0.04 -21.27
C PRO A 538 -9.74 -0.28 -22.55
N THR A 539 -10.23 0.21 -23.67
CA THR A 539 -9.55 0.08 -24.97
C THR A 539 -8.42 1.11 -25.12
N LEU A 540 -7.55 0.90 -26.10
CA LEU A 540 -6.49 1.86 -26.43
C LEU A 540 -7.05 3.26 -26.77
N GLU A 541 -8.18 3.31 -27.47
CA GLU A 541 -8.83 4.57 -27.83
C GLU A 541 -9.37 5.30 -26.59
N ASP A 542 -9.91 4.57 -25.61
CA ASP A 542 -10.35 5.15 -24.34
C ASP A 542 -9.18 5.83 -23.60
N TYR A 543 -8.01 5.17 -23.58
CA TYR A 543 -6.79 5.76 -23.00
C TYR A 543 -6.32 7.01 -23.76
N ILE A 544 -6.37 7.02 -25.10
CA ILE A 544 -5.98 8.18 -25.91
C ILE A 544 -6.95 9.35 -25.69
N HIS A 545 -8.25 9.06 -25.67
CA HIS A 545 -9.29 10.06 -25.42
C HIS A 545 -9.12 10.67 -24.03
N GLU A 546 -8.98 9.83 -23.00
CA GLU A 546 -8.80 10.28 -21.62
C GLU A 546 -7.50 11.07 -21.44
N THR A 547 -6.42 10.66 -22.08
CA THR A 547 -5.15 11.41 -22.11
C THR A 547 -5.32 12.79 -22.71
N THR A 548 -6.10 12.90 -23.79
CA THR A 548 -6.39 14.17 -24.45
C THR A 548 -7.13 15.11 -23.50
N VAL A 549 -8.10 14.61 -22.74
CA VAL A 549 -8.84 15.38 -21.72
C VAL A 549 -7.90 15.86 -20.61
N GLN A 550 -7.11 14.95 -20.03
CA GLN A 550 -6.25 15.26 -18.89
C GLN A 550 -4.99 16.06 -19.24
N SER A 551 -4.60 16.12 -20.51
CA SER A 551 -3.44 16.89 -21.00
C SER A 551 -3.50 18.39 -20.67
N SER A 552 -4.72 18.92 -20.55
CA SER A 552 -4.96 20.32 -20.19
C SER A 552 -4.73 20.60 -18.70
N ARG A 553 -4.79 19.56 -17.86
CA ARG A 553 -4.78 19.65 -16.39
C ARG A 553 -3.47 19.18 -15.78
N ALA A 554 -2.76 18.26 -16.41
CA ALA A 554 -1.51 17.70 -15.91
C ALA A 554 -0.36 17.81 -16.91
N LYS A 555 0.86 17.97 -16.38
CA LYS A 555 2.08 18.08 -17.20
C LYS A 555 2.70 16.73 -17.51
N ILE A 556 2.50 15.74 -16.63
CA ILE A 556 2.93 14.37 -16.79
C ILE A 556 1.74 13.46 -16.58
N LEU A 557 1.46 12.61 -17.56
CA LEU A 557 0.40 11.61 -17.54
C LEU A 557 1.03 10.23 -17.62
N LEU A 558 0.56 9.29 -16.80
CA LEU A 558 1.04 7.92 -16.78
C LEU A 558 -0.13 6.95 -16.95
N TRP A 559 0.01 6.03 -17.88
CA TRP A 559 -0.93 4.94 -18.10
C TRP A 559 -0.56 3.74 -17.22
N PRO A 560 -1.54 3.02 -16.65
CA PRO A 560 -1.30 1.85 -15.82
C PRO A 560 -0.71 0.68 -16.62
N GLU A 561 -0.23 -0.33 -15.90
CA GLU A 561 0.39 -1.51 -16.53
C GLU A 561 -0.62 -2.28 -17.39
N GLY A 562 -0.18 -2.67 -18.60
CA GLY A 562 -1.02 -3.39 -19.55
C GLY A 562 -2.09 -2.52 -20.23
N ALA A 563 -1.97 -1.19 -20.21
CA ALA A 563 -2.90 -0.28 -20.88
C ALA A 563 -2.90 -0.43 -22.41
N ALA A 564 -1.74 -0.69 -23.02
CA ALA A 564 -1.62 -0.96 -24.45
C ALA A 564 -1.09 -2.37 -24.69
N PHE A 565 -1.63 -3.07 -25.69
CA PHE A 565 -1.17 -4.40 -26.09
C PHE A 565 -0.89 -4.41 -27.59
N PHE A 566 0.32 -4.81 -27.98
CA PHE A 566 0.78 -4.81 -29.37
C PHE A 566 1.14 -6.22 -29.86
N ARG A 567 0.62 -6.58 -31.03
CA ARG A 567 0.91 -7.86 -31.69
C ARG A 567 2.07 -7.77 -32.67
N SER A 568 2.33 -6.59 -33.21
CA SER A 568 3.38 -6.36 -34.21
C SER A 568 4.20 -5.11 -33.92
N GLU A 569 5.39 -5.04 -34.49
CA GLU A 569 6.24 -3.84 -34.41
C GLU A 569 5.63 -2.66 -35.14
N GLN A 570 4.99 -2.90 -36.30
CA GLN A 570 4.39 -1.82 -37.08
C GLN A 570 3.25 -1.15 -36.33
N GLU A 571 2.41 -1.95 -35.66
CA GLU A 571 1.32 -1.45 -34.82
C GLU A 571 1.86 -0.60 -33.66
N GLN A 572 2.91 -1.07 -32.98
CA GLN A 572 3.56 -0.31 -31.91
C GLN A 572 4.10 1.03 -32.42
N LEU A 573 4.84 1.03 -33.54
CA LEU A 573 5.43 2.25 -34.10
C LEU A 573 4.37 3.27 -34.51
N HIS A 574 3.26 2.82 -35.12
CA HIS A 574 2.16 3.69 -35.53
C HIS A 574 1.48 4.37 -34.33
N VAL A 575 1.22 3.61 -33.26
CA VAL A 575 0.64 4.16 -32.03
C VAL A 575 1.63 5.08 -31.33
N PHE A 576 2.92 4.74 -31.32
CA PHE A 576 3.97 5.58 -30.73
C PHE A 576 4.11 6.92 -31.45
N GLU A 577 4.03 6.94 -32.77
CA GLU A 577 4.01 8.18 -33.56
C GLU A 577 2.78 9.03 -33.22
N THR A 578 1.61 8.41 -33.09
CA THR A 578 0.37 9.09 -32.70
C THR A 578 0.49 9.76 -31.34
N ILE A 579 1.04 9.05 -30.34
CA ILE A 579 1.23 9.56 -28.97
C ILE A 579 2.35 10.60 -28.92
N ALA A 580 3.43 10.44 -29.69
CA ALA A 580 4.48 11.45 -29.82
C ALA A 580 3.93 12.76 -30.39
N ASN A 581 3.08 12.68 -31.42
CA ASN A 581 2.40 13.83 -32.00
C ASN A 581 1.44 14.49 -31.01
N LEU A 582 0.70 13.70 -30.21
CA LEU A 582 -0.17 14.21 -29.14
C LEU A 582 0.64 14.96 -28.07
N SER A 583 1.73 14.35 -27.59
CA SER A 583 2.67 14.93 -26.62
C SER A 583 3.25 16.25 -27.12
N ALA A 584 3.66 16.32 -28.40
CA ALA A 584 4.18 17.52 -29.02
C ALA A 584 3.12 18.63 -29.15
N LYS A 585 1.90 18.30 -29.60
CA LYS A 585 0.79 19.26 -29.78
C LYS A 585 0.32 19.87 -28.46
N GLN A 586 0.19 19.04 -27.42
CA GLN A 586 -0.33 19.46 -26.11
C GLN A 586 0.78 19.89 -25.13
N HIS A 587 2.05 19.78 -25.53
CA HIS A 587 3.20 20.02 -24.68
C HIS A 587 3.16 19.23 -23.36
N VAL A 588 2.71 17.98 -23.38
CA VAL A 588 2.54 17.12 -22.20
C VAL A 588 3.49 15.91 -22.26
N TRP A 589 3.93 15.42 -21.11
CA TRP A 589 4.73 14.20 -21.00
C TRP A 589 3.80 13.01 -20.79
N ILE A 590 3.98 11.95 -21.58
CA ILE A 590 3.09 10.78 -21.54
C ILE A 590 3.93 9.53 -21.33
N GLY A 591 3.68 8.81 -20.24
CA GLY A 591 4.21 7.47 -19.98
C GLY A 591 3.18 6.42 -20.39
N VAL A 592 3.48 5.63 -21.42
CA VAL A 592 2.60 4.59 -21.97
C VAL A 592 3.14 3.23 -21.59
N SER A 593 2.48 2.55 -20.66
CA SER A 593 2.80 1.15 -20.38
C SER A 593 2.19 0.27 -21.46
N TYR A 594 2.99 -0.66 -21.98
CA TYR A 594 2.59 -1.54 -23.05
C TYR A 594 3.12 -2.96 -22.88
N GLU A 595 2.39 -3.92 -23.41
CA GLU A 595 2.82 -5.30 -23.58
C GLU A 595 3.00 -5.60 -25.07
N ARG A 596 4.14 -6.17 -25.45
CA ARG A 596 4.41 -6.59 -26.83
C ARG A 596 4.64 -8.08 -26.90
N SER A 597 3.96 -8.75 -27.83
CA SER A 597 4.26 -10.13 -28.18
C SER A 597 5.28 -10.22 -29.33
N PHE A 598 6.17 -11.22 -29.28
CA PHE A 598 7.02 -11.60 -30.39
C PHE A 598 6.30 -12.69 -31.20
N THR A 599 6.01 -12.41 -32.46
CA THR A 599 5.47 -13.43 -33.37
C THR A 599 6.55 -14.45 -33.69
N ASP A 600 6.19 -15.74 -33.53
CA ASP A 600 7.07 -16.90 -33.61
C ASP A 600 7.60 -17.10 -35.04
N ASN A 601 8.65 -16.39 -35.43
CA ASN A 601 9.43 -16.73 -36.62
C ASN A 601 10.47 -17.79 -36.23
N ASN A 602 10.02 -19.02 -35.95
CA ASN A 602 10.78 -20.28 -36.01
C ASN A 602 12.17 -20.39 -35.34
N GLU A 603 12.62 -19.46 -34.52
CA GLU A 603 13.87 -19.59 -33.78
C GLU A 603 13.62 -20.24 -32.41
N ARG A 604 13.64 -21.58 -32.40
CA ARG A 604 13.85 -22.37 -31.18
C ARG A 604 15.24 -22.13 -30.63
N SER A 605 15.49 -20.97 -30.03
CA SER A 605 16.70 -20.76 -29.24
C SER A 605 16.52 -21.45 -27.89
N ARG A 606 17.15 -22.63 -27.73
CA ARG A 606 17.34 -23.34 -26.45
C ARG A 606 16.08 -23.77 -25.69
N GLY A 607 15.01 -24.17 -26.37
CA GLY A 607 13.89 -24.89 -25.73
C GLY A 607 13.00 -24.07 -24.77
N LYS A 608 13.16 -22.74 -24.72
CA LYS A 608 12.21 -21.84 -24.05
C LYS A 608 11.38 -21.10 -25.10
N ARG A 609 10.05 -21.20 -25.02
CA ARG A 609 9.13 -20.38 -25.82
C ARG A 609 9.06 -18.99 -25.22
N VAL A 610 9.94 -18.09 -25.65
CA VAL A 610 9.84 -16.66 -25.32
C VAL A 610 8.75 -16.04 -26.20
N ARG A 611 7.84 -15.25 -25.63
CA ARG A 611 6.65 -14.73 -26.33
C ARG A 611 6.50 -13.21 -26.33
N GLY A 612 7.34 -12.42 -25.65
CA GLY A 612 7.18 -10.95 -25.64
C GLY A 612 8.06 -10.18 -24.63
N HIS A 613 7.68 -8.91 -24.39
CA HIS A 613 8.15 -8.12 -23.24
C HIS A 613 7.07 -7.11 -22.77
N ASN A 614 7.16 -6.71 -21.49
CA ASN A 614 6.34 -5.65 -20.89
C ASN A 614 7.22 -4.42 -20.67
N GLY A 615 6.79 -3.25 -21.15
CA GLY A 615 7.58 -2.03 -21.14
C GLY A 615 6.76 -0.77 -20.87
N LEU A 616 7.50 0.33 -20.67
CA LEU A 616 7.00 1.68 -20.50
C LEU A 616 7.74 2.58 -21.48
N ALA A 617 7.02 3.22 -22.40
CA ALA A 617 7.55 4.23 -23.30
C ALA A 617 7.24 5.62 -22.74
N ILE A 618 8.25 6.50 -22.69
CA ILE A 618 8.09 7.87 -22.22
C ILE A 618 8.21 8.81 -23.41
N PHE A 619 7.14 9.56 -23.68
CA PHE A 619 7.02 10.53 -24.76
C PHE A 619 7.10 11.96 -24.22
N GLY A 620 7.83 12.80 -24.95
CA GLY A 620 8.05 14.20 -24.62
C GLY A 620 7.89 15.14 -25.80
N PRO A 621 7.57 16.42 -25.57
CA PRO A 621 7.48 17.41 -26.63
C PRO A 621 8.83 17.60 -27.34
N GLY A 622 8.93 17.10 -28.57
CA GLY A 622 10.08 17.27 -29.45
C GLY A 622 11.29 16.37 -29.11
N VAL A 623 11.08 15.26 -28.40
CA VAL A 623 12.17 14.33 -28.04
C VAL A 623 11.80 12.90 -28.40
N GLU A 624 12.80 12.10 -28.80
CA GLU A 624 12.62 10.70 -29.14
C GLU A 624 12.13 9.89 -27.93
N PRO A 625 11.20 8.93 -28.14
CA PRO A 625 10.65 8.13 -27.07
C PRO A 625 11.68 7.17 -26.52
N VAL A 626 11.78 7.13 -25.19
CA VAL A 626 12.68 6.22 -24.47
C VAL A 626 11.85 5.09 -23.88
N THR A 627 12.29 3.85 -24.08
CA THR A 627 11.61 2.66 -23.58
C THR A 627 12.34 2.05 -22.39
N TYR A 628 11.60 1.76 -21.32
CA TYR A 628 12.04 0.95 -20.20
C TYR A 628 11.34 -0.40 -20.28
N VAL A 629 12.06 -1.50 -20.13
CA VAL A 629 11.49 -2.85 -20.10
C VAL A 629 11.52 -3.38 -18.67
N LYS A 630 10.44 -4.02 -18.23
CA LYS A 630 10.28 -4.60 -16.90
C LYS A 630 11.42 -5.57 -16.59
N ARG A 631 12.01 -5.44 -15.40
CA ARG A 631 13.19 -6.22 -15.01
C ARG A 631 12.83 -7.43 -14.16
N ARG A 632 11.81 -7.27 -13.33
CA ARG A 632 11.39 -8.25 -12.34
C ARG A 632 10.06 -8.83 -12.75
N LEU A 633 10.12 -9.99 -13.39
CA LEU A 633 8.94 -10.68 -13.89
C LEU A 633 8.22 -11.41 -12.77
N VAL A 634 6.89 -11.37 -12.80
CA VAL A 634 6.04 -12.16 -11.91
C VAL A 634 6.33 -13.65 -12.11
N PRO A 635 6.71 -14.39 -11.05
CA PRO A 635 7.01 -15.82 -11.15
C PRO A 635 5.81 -16.60 -11.69
N LEU A 636 6.07 -17.62 -12.52
CA LEU A 636 5.08 -18.55 -13.08
C LEU A 636 4.05 -17.95 -14.06
N VAL A 637 3.87 -16.62 -14.08
CA VAL A 637 2.96 -15.91 -15.00
C VAL A 637 3.75 -15.24 -16.12
N GLU A 638 4.66 -14.34 -15.76
CA GLU A 638 5.43 -13.56 -16.73
C GLU A 638 6.76 -14.23 -17.07
N SER A 639 7.37 -14.95 -16.12
CA SER A 639 8.71 -15.56 -16.29
C SER A 639 8.82 -16.59 -17.41
N PHE A 640 7.69 -17.13 -17.88
CA PHE A 640 7.62 -18.04 -19.02
C PHE A 640 7.36 -17.34 -20.36
N SER A 641 6.87 -16.10 -20.32
CA SER A 641 6.36 -15.38 -21.49
C SER A 641 7.23 -14.20 -21.89
N TYR A 642 7.95 -13.58 -20.94
CA TYR A 642 8.67 -12.32 -21.12
C TYR A 642 10.18 -12.41 -20.85
N GLU A 643 10.95 -11.54 -21.52
CA GLU A 643 12.40 -11.36 -21.29
C GLU A 643 12.70 -10.15 -20.42
N THR A 644 13.86 -10.17 -19.76
CA THR A 644 14.38 -9.05 -18.96
C THR A 644 15.55 -8.39 -19.68
N PRO A 645 15.64 -7.04 -19.68
CA PRO A 645 16.73 -6.34 -20.32
C PRO A 645 18.02 -6.44 -19.48
N LEU A 646 19.18 -6.52 -20.15
CA LEU A 646 20.51 -6.48 -19.52
C LEU A 646 21.03 -5.04 -19.34
N ASN A 647 20.50 -4.07 -20.08
CA ASN A 647 20.96 -2.68 -20.07
C ASN A 647 20.48 -1.92 -18.82
N PRO A 648 21.20 -0.89 -18.33
CA PRO A 648 20.74 -0.05 -17.22
C PRO A 648 19.46 0.75 -17.57
N PRO A 649 18.68 1.22 -16.58
CA PRO A 649 17.44 1.94 -16.84
C PRO A 649 17.79 3.27 -17.52
N PRO A 650 17.15 3.63 -18.63
CA PRO A 650 17.39 4.92 -19.22
C PRO A 650 16.81 6.04 -18.34
N LYS A 651 17.49 7.18 -18.28
CA LYS A 651 17.03 8.38 -17.57
C LYS A 651 16.62 9.45 -18.59
N TYR A 652 15.55 10.17 -18.26
CA TYR A 652 15.05 11.25 -19.10
C TYR A 652 15.22 12.62 -18.40
N LEU A 653 15.76 13.63 -19.07
CA LEU A 653 15.90 14.98 -18.51
C LEU A 653 14.68 15.86 -18.85
N LEU A 654 13.74 15.97 -17.91
CA LEU A 654 12.51 16.75 -18.04
C LEU A 654 12.74 18.25 -17.81
N PRO A 655 12.54 19.13 -18.81
CA PRO A 655 12.56 20.57 -18.59
C PRO A 655 11.35 20.99 -17.75
N LEU A 656 11.61 21.62 -16.60
CA LEU A 656 10.60 22.16 -15.71
C LEU A 656 10.22 23.60 -16.09
N PRO A 657 8.93 23.97 -15.99
CA PRO A 657 8.48 25.35 -16.19
C PRO A 657 9.03 26.28 -15.10
N LYS A 658 9.08 27.60 -15.37
CA LYS A 658 9.42 28.62 -14.37
C LYS A 658 8.27 28.77 -13.36
N PRO A 659 8.53 29.02 -12.07
CA PRO A 659 7.46 29.27 -11.09
C PRO A 659 6.80 30.60 -11.41
N ASN A 660 5.47 30.67 -11.31
CA ASN A 660 4.68 31.85 -11.67
C ASN A 660 5.08 33.15 -10.92
N TYR A 661 5.71 33.02 -9.75
CA TYR A 661 6.07 34.15 -8.87
C TYR A 661 7.46 34.77 -9.11
N ARG A 662 8.27 34.26 -10.05
CA ARG A 662 9.63 34.78 -10.33
C ARG A 662 9.70 35.54 -11.67
N PRO A 663 10.34 36.73 -11.72
CA PRO A 663 10.50 37.49 -12.95
C PRO A 663 11.39 36.76 -13.97
N LYS A 664 11.08 36.92 -15.26
CA LYS A 664 11.74 36.20 -16.38
C LYS A 664 13.23 36.54 -16.58
N SER A 665 13.78 37.54 -15.89
CA SER A 665 15.10 38.15 -16.13
C SER A 665 16.28 37.44 -15.48
N ASP A 666 16.08 36.52 -14.52
CA ASP A 666 17.18 35.76 -13.91
C ASP A 666 17.73 34.73 -14.91
N LYS A 667 18.95 34.99 -15.41
CA LYS A 667 19.73 34.03 -16.23
C LYS A 667 20.18 32.87 -15.34
N THR A 668 19.49 31.73 -15.38
CA THR A 668 19.95 30.52 -14.69
C THR A 668 19.53 29.25 -15.43
N TRP A 669 20.53 28.44 -15.80
CA TRP A 669 20.61 26.98 -16.01
C TRP A 669 19.39 26.21 -16.55
N PRO A 670 19.57 25.21 -17.45
CA PRO A 670 18.47 24.32 -17.85
C PRO A 670 17.90 23.62 -16.60
N ARG A 671 16.63 23.89 -16.29
CA ARG A 671 15.92 23.36 -15.13
C ARG A 671 15.40 21.96 -15.47
N THR A 672 16.30 20.99 -15.64
CA THR A 672 15.89 19.62 -15.96
C THR A 672 15.85 18.72 -14.72
N ILE A 673 14.81 17.89 -14.59
CA ILE A 673 14.79 16.81 -13.61
C ILE A 673 14.96 15.45 -14.28
N PRO A 674 15.80 14.55 -13.74
CA PRO A 674 15.89 13.19 -14.22
C PRO A 674 14.65 12.37 -13.82
N ILE A 675 13.98 11.79 -14.81
CA ILE A 675 12.88 10.83 -14.67
C ILE A 675 13.42 9.43 -14.97
N THR A 676 12.95 8.44 -14.20
CA THR A 676 13.18 7.01 -14.45
C THR A 676 11.86 6.24 -14.34
N ALA A 677 11.90 4.95 -14.65
CA ALA A 677 10.76 4.06 -14.61
C ALA A 677 10.99 2.86 -13.68
N ALA A 678 9.91 2.30 -13.14
CA ALA A 678 9.88 1.00 -12.45
C ALA A 678 8.49 0.38 -12.59
N ILE A 679 8.36 -0.81 -13.18
CA ILE A 679 7.04 -1.39 -13.48
C ILE A 679 6.65 -2.40 -12.39
N CYS A 680 5.53 -2.16 -11.71
CA CYS A 680 4.88 -3.10 -10.81
C CYS A 680 5.85 -3.81 -9.86
N LEU A 681 6.11 -5.11 -10.06
CA LEU A 681 6.97 -5.95 -9.22
C LEU A 681 8.42 -5.44 -9.10
N ASP A 682 8.89 -4.56 -9.98
CA ASP A 682 10.23 -3.96 -9.90
C ASP A 682 10.47 -3.28 -8.54
N VAL A 683 9.44 -2.71 -7.90
CA VAL A 683 9.57 -2.01 -6.60
C VAL A 683 9.70 -2.94 -5.40
N SER A 684 9.52 -4.25 -5.59
CA SER A 684 9.66 -5.25 -4.52
C SER A 684 11.11 -5.48 -4.08
N ALA A 685 12.08 -5.01 -4.86
CA ALA A 685 13.51 -5.11 -4.59
C ALA A 685 14.16 -3.72 -4.71
N PRO A 686 15.38 -3.51 -4.17
CA PRO A 686 16.16 -2.30 -4.40
C PRO A 686 16.19 -1.97 -5.89
N LEU A 687 15.70 -0.78 -6.23
CA LEU A 687 15.70 -0.31 -7.60
C LEU A 687 17.15 -0.17 -8.05
N ALA A 688 17.47 -0.74 -9.22
CA ALA A 688 18.82 -0.70 -9.74
C ALA A 688 19.27 0.76 -9.85
N ASN A 689 20.31 1.12 -9.09
CA ASN A 689 20.93 2.44 -9.20
C ASN A 689 21.40 2.59 -10.65
N ALA A 690 20.79 3.52 -11.38
CA ALA A 690 21.27 3.93 -12.69
C ALA A 690 22.53 4.78 -12.53
N VAL A 691 23.60 4.18 -12.00
CA VAL A 691 24.95 4.75 -11.95
C VAL A 691 25.87 3.80 -12.70
N PRO A 692 26.37 4.20 -13.88
CA PRO A 692 27.57 3.59 -14.42
C PRO A 692 28.71 3.89 -13.44
N VAL A 693 29.36 2.84 -12.94
CA VAL A 693 30.59 2.96 -12.12
C VAL A 693 31.75 3.57 -12.92
N ASN A 694 31.58 3.77 -14.23
CA ASN A 694 32.55 4.40 -15.10
C ASN A 694 32.03 5.75 -15.64
N GLN A 695 32.75 6.81 -15.26
CA GLN A 695 32.71 8.20 -15.73
C GLN A 695 32.51 8.25 -17.26
N THR A 696 31.45 8.89 -17.78
CA THR A 696 31.51 10.24 -18.37
C THR A 696 30.23 11.08 -18.24
N ASP A 697 29.11 10.53 -17.76
CA ASP A 697 27.81 11.24 -17.76
C ASP A 697 27.57 11.96 -16.42
N GLU A 698 28.44 12.92 -16.13
CA GLU A 698 28.46 13.76 -14.92
C GLU A 698 27.18 14.63 -14.73
N GLU A 699 26.29 14.68 -15.73
CA GLU A 699 25.05 15.47 -15.71
C GLU A 699 23.82 14.72 -15.15
N SER A 700 23.87 13.38 -15.02
CA SER A 700 22.69 12.56 -14.74
C SER A 700 22.62 12.06 -13.29
N GLY A 701 22.45 12.97 -12.33
CA GLY A 701 22.32 12.69 -10.89
C GLY A 701 21.20 11.71 -10.48
N ARG A 702 20.82 11.68 -9.18
CA ARG A 702 19.73 10.82 -8.67
C ARG A 702 18.41 11.12 -9.39
N PRO A 703 17.51 10.16 -9.65
CA PRO A 703 16.20 10.46 -10.22
C PRO A 703 15.42 11.39 -9.29
N ALA A 704 14.72 12.37 -9.85
CA ALA A 704 13.81 13.23 -9.09
C ALA A 704 12.40 12.65 -9.06
N LEU A 705 11.99 11.98 -10.15
CA LEU A 705 10.67 11.36 -10.30
C LEU A 705 10.79 9.95 -10.90
N ILE A 706 10.06 9.00 -10.34
CA ILE A 706 9.93 7.63 -10.82
C ILE A 706 8.50 7.45 -11.34
N LEU A 707 8.34 7.05 -12.60
CA LEU A 707 7.04 6.66 -13.17
C LEU A 707 6.85 5.16 -12.96
N ALA A 708 5.82 4.80 -12.21
CA ALA A 708 5.57 3.42 -11.80
C ALA A 708 4.16 2.95 -12.18
N PRO A 709 3.97 2.44 -13.41
CA PRO A 709 2.72 1.79 -13.78
C PRO A 709 2.65 0.42 -13.09
N ALA A 710 1.44 0.06 -12.65
CA ALA A 710 1.16 -1.20 -12.01
C ALA A 710 -0.26 -1.70 -12.36
N ARG A 711 -0.48 -2.98 -12.10
CA ARG A 711 -1.80 -3.60 -12.16
C ARG A 711 -1.89 -4.68 -11.10
N THR A 712 -2.51 -4.36 -9.97
CA THR A 712 -2.73 -5.32 -8.88
C THR A 712 -4.13 -5.91 -8.92
N TRP A 713 -4.34 -7.05 -8.26
CA TRP A 713 -5.61 -7.79 -8.29
C TRP A 713 -6.39 -7.72 -6.97
N HIS A 714 -5.83 -7.07 -5.94
CA HIS A 714 -6.44 -6.97 -4.62
C HIS A 714 -5.93 -5.71 -3.90
N PRO A 715 -6.78 -5.00 -3.15
CA PRO A 715 -6.44 -3.70 -2.56
C PRO A 715 -5.33 -3.82 -1.53
N ASP A 716 -5.27 -4.90 -0.76
CA ASP A 716 -4.17 -5.10 0.19
C ASP A 716 -2.81 -5.29 -0.49
N ILE A 717 -2.80 -5.88 -1.69
CA ILE A 717 -1.59 -6.02 -2.50
C ILE A 717 -1.25 -4.68 -3.13
N GLY A 718 -2.23 -3.95 -3.69
CA GLY A 718 -2.06 -2.58 -4.16
C GLY A 718 -1.45 -1.66 -3.09
N LYS A 719 -1.97 -1.70 -1.86
CA LYS A 719 -1.44 -0.95 -0.71
C LYS A 719 -0.02 -1.38 -0.36
N ALA A 720 0.28 -2.68 -0.33
CA ALA A 720 1.61 -3.18 0.01
C ALA A 720 2.65 -2.80 -1.06
N MET A 721 2.29 -2.96 -2.33
CA MET A 721 3.11 -2.57 -3.48
C MET A 721 3.37 -1.07 -3.51
N PHE A 722 2.35 -0.24 -3.25
CA PHE A 722 2.50 1.20 -3.14
C PHE A 722 3.43 1.61 -1.98
N GLN A 723 3.33 0.95 -0.83
CA GLN A 723 4.27 1.19 0.28
C GLN A 723 5.70 0.81 -0.07
N HIS A 724 5.91 -0.33 -0.73
CA HIS A 724 7.22 -0.68 -1.27
C HIS A 724 7.73 0.39 -2.25
N ALA A 725 6.89 0.83 -3.20
CA ALA A 725 7.22 1.88 -4.15
C ALA A 725 7.64 3.19 -3.45
N SER A 726 6.87 3.62 -2.45
CA SER A 726 7.14 4.82 -1.64
C SER A 726 8.46 4.71 -0.88
N MET A 727 8.75 3.55 -0.28
CA MET A 727 10.00 3.31 0.40
C MET A 727 11.20 3.31 -0.56
N ARG A 728 11.08 2.69 -1.74
CA ARG A 728 12.14 2.66 -2.76
C ARG A 728 12.43 4.03 -3.36
N ALA A 729 11.41 4.88 -3.48
CA ALA A 729 11.58 6.26 -3.89
C ALA A 729 12.32 7.07 -2.81
N THR A 730 11.95 6.90 -1.54
CA THR A 730 12.61 7.58 -0.40
C THR A 730 14.08 7.17 -0.26
N GLU A 731 14.37 5.88 -0.44
CA GLU A 731 15.73 5.33 -0.47
C GLU A 731 16.62 6.02 -1.51
N GLN A 732 16.08 6.36 -2.69
CA GLN A 732 16.80 7.10 -3.72
C GLN A 732 16.74 8.61 -3.54
N GLY A 733 15.96 9.12 -2.59
CA GLY A 733 15.67 10.55 -2.47
C GLY A 733 14.92 11.10 -3.68
N ALA A 734 13.96 10.33 -4.19
CA ALA A 734 13.11 10.64 -5.33
C ALA A 734 11.62 10.66 -4.91
N SER A 735 10.78 11.22 -5.78
CA SER A 735 9.33 11.05 -5.72
C SER A 735 8.90 9.92 -6.66
N ILE A 736 7.77 9.26 -6.40
CA ILE A 736 7.22 8.23 -7.28
C ILE A 736 5.75 8.51 -7.59
N LEU A 737 5.39 8.38 -8.86
CA LEU A 737 4.00 8.36 -9.34
C LEU A 737 3.61 6.91 -9.57
N TRP A 738 2.72 6.39 -8.74
CA TRP A 738 2.25 5.01 -8.82
C TRP A 738 0.82 5.00 -9.38
N CYS A 739 0.65 4.40 -10.56
CA CYS A 739 -0.64 4.30 -11.23
C CYS A 739 -1.02 2.83 -11.39
N ASP A 740 -1.97 2.39 -10.58
CA ASP A 740 -2.44 1.02 -10.52
C ASP A 740 -3.77 0.90 -11.28
N GLY A 741 -3.76 0.13 -12.38
CA GLY A 741 -4.95 -0.13 -13.21
C GLY A 741 -5.74 -1.37 -12.80
N GLY A 742 -5.48 -1.93 -11.62
CA GLY A 742 -6.31 -2.97 -11.02
C GLY A 742 -7.71 -2.47 -10.68
N GLU A 743 -8.72 -3.34 -10.72
CA GLU A 743 -10.12 -3.00 -10.37
C GLU A 743 -10.23 -2.42 -8.95
N GLU A 744 -9.48 -2.99 -8.00
CA GLU A 744 -9.34 -2.46 -6.64
C GLU A 744 -7.93 -1.90 -6.38
N GLY A 745 -7.30 -1.40 -7.44
CA GLY A 745 -5.95 -0.86 -7.41
C GLY A 745 -5.81 0.40 -6.55
N VAL A 746 -4.57 0.69 -6.16
CA VAL A 746 -4.24 1.90 -5.40
C VAL A 746 -3.34 2.78 -6.24
N SER A 747 -3.78 4.01 -6.53
CA SER A 747 -2.98 5.01 -7.24
C SER A 747 -2.63 6.18 -6.31
N GLY A 748 -1.43 6.75 -6.48
CA GLY A 748 -0.98 7.83 -5.61
C GLY A 748 0.44 8.29 -5.86
N VAL A 749 0.88 9.22 -5.01
CA VAL A 749 2.26 9.74 -5.01
C VAL A 749 2.99 9.37 -3.73
N GLY A 750 4.21 8.88 -3.88
CA GLY A 750 5.04 8.41 -2.76
C GLY A 750 6.44 9.04 -2.75
N GLY A 751 7.26 8.61 -1.80
CA GLY A 751 8.62 9.14 -1.66
C GLY A 751 8.66 10.58 -1.18
N LEU A 752 9.57 11.38 -1.74
CA LEU A 752 9.76 12.78 -1.33
C LEU A 752 8.49 13.65 -1.47
N ALA A 753 7.67 13.39 -2.50
CA ALA A 753 6.41 14.11 -2.73
C ALA A 753 5.37 13.88 -1.62
N ALA A 754 5.50 12.80 -0.85
CA ALA A 754 4.65 12.47 0.29
C ALA A 754 5.41 12.48 1.62
N SER A 755 6.58 13.14 1.68
CA SER A 755 7.39 13.24 2.90
C SER A 755 6.53 13.70 4.07
N GLY A 756 6.58 13.00 5.20
CA GLY A 756 5.84 13.38 6.40
C GLY A 756 4.45 12.76 6.56
N LEU A 757 3.84 12.25 5.48
CA LEU A 757 2.65 11.37 5.56
C LEU A 757 3.00 9.91 5.91
N GLY A 758 4.28 9.66 6.21
CA GLY A 758 4.82 8.33 6.48
C GLY A 758 5.09 7.48 5.23
N PRO A 759 5.61 6.25 5.39
CA PRO A 759 5.83 5.33 4.28
C PRO A 759 4.53 4.82 3.66
N VAL A 760 3.38 5.15 4.26
CA VAL A 760 2.05 4.92 3.67
C VAL A 760 1.88 5.73 2.38
N GLY A 761 2.63 6.83 2.20
CA GLY A 761 2.53 7.68 1.01
C GLY A 761 1.19 8.44 0.94
N GLY A 762 1.12 9.44 0.07
CA GLY A 762 -0.14 10.11 -0.23
C GLY A 762 -0.96 9.22 -1.16
N VAL A 763 -1.75 8.32 -0.60
CA VAL A 763 -2.73 7.56 -1.40
C VAL A 763 -3.72 8.56 -1.98
N GLY A 764 -3.75 8.63 -3.31
CA GLY A 764 -4.56 9.58 -4.06
C GLY A 764 -5.93 9.05 -4.43
N GLN A 765 -6.02 7.73 -4.67
CA GLN A 765 -7.22 7.05 -5.11
C GLN A 765 -7.12 5.54 -4.84
N VAL A 766 -8.23 4.93 -4.42
CA VAL A 766 -8.38 3.47 -4.26
C VAL A 766 -9.64 3.04 -5.00
N GLY A 767 -9.56 1.95 -5.76
CA GLY A 767 -10.69 1.38 -6.50
C GLY A 767 -10.86 1.93 -7.91
N THR A 768 -11.90 1.43 -8.60
CA THR A 768 -12.32 1.88 -9.94
C THR A 768 -12.91 3.28 -9.87
N GLY A 769 -12.03 4.28 -9.94
CA GLY A 769 -12.43 5.66 -10.21
C GLY A 769 -11.59 6.20 -11.35
N GLY A 770 -12.19 7.04 -12.19
CA GLY A 770 -11.52 7.61 -13.37
C GLY A 770 -10.22 8.35 -13.06
N SER A 771 -9.58 8.88 -14.10
CA SER A 771 -8.27 9.54 -14.00
C SER A 771 -8.14 10.50 -12.84
N TRP A 772 -7.02 10.39 -12.13
CA TRP A 772 -6.70 11.20 -10.96
C TRP A 772 -5.46 12.04 -11.20
N ILE A 773 -5.45 13.24 -10.62
CA ILE A 773 -4.40 14.25 -10.80
C ILE A 773 -3.98 14.79 -9.43
N GLN A 774 -2.69 15.01 -9.27
CA GLN A 774 -2.09 15.55 -8.05
C GLN A 774 -0.97 16.51 -8.35
N ASN A 775 -0.96 17.63 -7.61
CA ASN A 775 0.16 18.56 -7.62
C ASN A 775 1.20 18.12 -6.60
N ILE A 776 2.44 18.01 -7.05
CA ILE A 776 3.60 17.76 -6.19
C ILE A 776 4.55 18.95 -6.20
N ALA A 777 5.29 19.11 -5.12
CA ALA A 777 6.32 20.12 -4.98
C ALA A 777 7.71 19.50 -5.22
N ILE A 778 8.46 20.05 -6.17
CA ILE A 778 9.87 19.70 -6.37
C ILE A 778 10.73 20.80 -5.75
N PRO A 779 11.71 20.48 -4.90
CA PRO A 779 12.54 21.49 -4.26
C PRO A 779 13.26 22.37 -5.28
N PHE A 780 13.29 23.67 -5.01
CA PHE A 780 13.90 24.69 -5.86
C PHE A 780 15.00 25.46 -5.11
N PRO A 781 16.20 25.66 -5.69
CA PRO A 781 16.66 25.07 -6.96
C PRO A 781 16.88 23.57 -6.85
N TYR A 782 16.38 22.81 -7.85
CA TYR A 782 16.77 21.41 -8.01
C TYR A 782 18.20 21.40 -8.52
N ASP A 783 19.14 21.09 -7.64
CA ASP A 783 20.54 20.94 -7.97
C ASP A 783 20.93 19.48 -7.77
N ALA A 784 21.12 18.75 -8.86
CA ALA A 784 21.51 17.34 -8.84
C ALA A 784 22.83 17.09 -8.09
N ARG A 785 23.69 18.12 -7.93
CA ARG A 785 24.94 18.03 -7.16
C ARG A 785 24.73 18.24 -5.66
N LYS A 786 23.80 19.11 -5.23
CA LYS A 786 23.42 19.27 -3.80
C LYS A 786 22.49 18.17 -3.31
N PHE A 787 21.55 17.76 -4.17
CA PHE A 787 20.70 16.60 -4.00
C PHE A 787 21.40 15.35 -4.55
N GLY A 788 22.66 15.16 -4.17
CA GLY A 788 23.45 14.00 -4.58
C GLY A 788 22.80 12.68 -4.20
N LEU A 789 23.33 11.59 -4.75
CA LEU A 789 22.89 10.23 -4.42
C LEU A 789 22.82 10.06 -2.90
N THR A 790 21.72 9.51 -2.43
CA THR A 790 21.61 9.10 -1.03
C THR A 790 22.70 8.08 -0.70
N TRP A 791 23.04 7.94 0.58
CA TRP A 791 24.04 6.95 0.98
C TRP A 791 23.61 5.54 0.56
N TYR A 792 22.31 5.24 0.68
CA TYR A 792 21.74 3.99 0.22
C TYR A 792 21.87 3.81 -1.30
N SER A 793 21.58 4.83 -2.10
CA SER A 793 21.74 4.73 -3.56
C SER A 793 23.20 4.53 -3.99
N ARG A 794 24.19 4.85 -3.14
CA ARG A 794 25.60 4.57 -3.45
C ARG A 794 26.04 3.16 -3.07
N TRP A 795 25.58 2.64 -1.94
CA TRP A 795 26.14 1.42 -1.34
C TRP A 795 25.12 0.27 -1.19
N GLY A 796 23.84 0.55 -1.31
CA GLY A 796 22.74 -0.38 -1.08
C GLY A 796 22.77 -1.03 0.30
N ASP A 797 22.19 -2.22 0.38
CA ASP A 797 22.10 -3.05 1.59
C ASP A 797 23.49 -3.45 2.15
N LEU A 798 24.54 -3.46 1.32
CA LEU A 798 25.90 -3.84 1.76
C LEU A 798 26.46 -2.92 2.85
N SER A 799 26.07 -1.64 2.85
CA SER A 799 26.55 -0.66 3.81
C SER A 799 26.22 -1.04 5.26
N ILE A 800 24.96 -1.38 5.53
CA ILE A 800 24.51 -1.76 6.88
C ILE A 800 25.00 -3.15 7.25
N VAL A 801 25.03 -4.10 6.30
CA VAL A 801 25.58 -5.44 6.55
C VAL A 801 27.05 -5.35 6.96
N PHE A 802 27.86 -4.59 6.23
CA PHE A 802 29.26 -4.38 6.56
C PHE A 802 29.45 -3.73 7.93
N LEU A 803 28.66 -2.70 8.25
CA LEU A 803 28.68 -2.03 9.55
C LEU A 803 28.29 -2.98 10.70
N ALA A 804 27.26 -3.81 10.50
CA ALA A 804 26.81 -4.80 11.49
C ALA A 804 27.89 -5.84 11.79
N TRP A 805 28.57 -6.36 10.77
CA TRP A 805 29.64 -7.35 10.96
C TRP A 805 30.93 -6.73 11.50
N ILE A 806 31.29 -5.51 11.10
CA ILE A 806 32.46 -4.81 11.67
C ILE A 806 32.28 -4.54 13.15
N THR A 807 31.10 -4.06 13.56
CA THR A 807 30.85 -3.76 14.99
C THR A 807 30.93 -5.03 15.84
N LEU A 808 30.49 -6.17 15.29
CA LEU A 808 30.65 -7.49 15.90
C LEU A 808 32.13 -7.90 16.01
N VAL A 809 32.91 -7.79 14.93
CA VAL A 809 34.34 -8.18 14.89
C VAL A 809 35.22 -7.26 15.73
N ALA A 810 35.01 -5.95 15.68
CA ALA A 810 35.72 -4.97 16.51
C ALA A 810 35.49 -5.23 18.00
N GLY A 811 34.30 -5.72 18.36
CA GLY A 811 33.97 -6.19 19.70
C GLY A 811 34.90 -7.31 20.20
N PHE A 812 35.34 -8.22 19.33
CA PHE A 812 36.31 -9.27 19.68
C PHE A 812 37.73 -8.70 19.86
N ALA A 813 38.21 -7.92 18.89
CA ALA A 813 39.57 -7.35 18.93
C ALA A 813 39.83 -6.46 20.15
N ALA A 814 38.83 -5.67 20.58
CA ALA A 814 38.93 -4.81 21.75
C ALA A 814 39.01 -5.59 23.09
N VAL A 815 38.54 -6.84 23.13
CA VAL A 815 38.66 -7.70 24.31
C VAL A 815 40.04 -8.35 24.37
N ASP A 816 40.56 -8.84 23.24
CA ASP A 816 41.90 -9.42 23.16
C ASP A 816 42.98 -8.39 23.53
N LEU A 817 42.85 -7.14 23.05
CA LEU A 817 43.79 -6.06 23.40
C LEU A 817 43.77 -5.74 24.91
N ARG A 818 42.60 -5.79 25.56
CA ARG A 818 42.46 -5.57 27.01
C ARG A 818 43.07 -6.72 27.81
N ARG A 819 42.87 -7.97 27.37
CA ARG A 819 43.50 -9.16 27.99
C ARG A 819 45.02 -9.11 27.87
N ILE A 820 45.55 -8.75 26.71
CA ILE A 820 46.99 -8.56 26.50
C ILE A 820 47.54 -7.46 27.41
N LYS A 821 46.89 -6.30 27.49
CA LYS A 821 47.31 -5.21 28.40
C LYS A 821 47.27 -5.64 29.88
N ALA A 822 46.27 -6.42 30.30
CA ALA A 822 46.19 -6.93 31.67
C ALA A 822 47.31 -7.94 31.98
N ILE A 823 47.63 -8.84 31.04
CA ILE A 823 48.75 -9.78 31.17
C ILE A 823 50.09 -9.04 31.23
N VAL A 824 50.28 -8.02 30.37
CA VAL A 824 51.48 -7.18 30.37
C VAL A 824 51.61 -6.40 31.68
N ALA A 825 50.52 -5.81 32.19
CA ALA A 825 50.51 -5.11 33.47
C ALA A 825 50.79 -6.05 34.65
N ALA A 826 50.22 -7.26 34.66
CA ALA A 826 50.49 -8.28 35.66
C ALA A 826 51.96 -8.76 35.61
N GLY A 827 52.52 -8.93 34.41
CA GLY A 827 53.93 -9.24 34.20
C GLY A 827 54.86 -8.13 34.70
N MET A 828 54.53 -6.86 34.40
CA MET A 828 55.26 -5.70 34.90
C MET A 828 55.21 -5.58 36.43
N ASN A 829 54.05 -5.83 37.04
CA ASN A 829 53.91 -5.80 38.50
C ASN A 829 54.68 -6.93 39.19
N ARG A 830 54.71 -8.14 38.60
CA ARG A 830 55.56 -9.25 39.09
C ARG A 830 57.06 -8.94 38.97
N LEU A 831 57.48 -8.30 37.88
CA LEU A 831 58.87 -7.83 37.71
C LEU A 831 59.24 -6.73 38.71
N LYS A 832 58.31 -5.82 39.00
CA LYS A 832 58.50 -4.75 39.99
C LYS A 832 58.55 -5.29 41.43
N GLY A 833 57.74 -6.31 41.74
CA GLY A 833 57.78 -7.04 43.01
C GLY A 833 59.11 -7.76 43.25
N ARG A 834 59.61 -8.49 42.24
CA ARG A 834 60.93 -9.15 42.30
C ARG A 834 62.09 -8.17 42.47
N ARG A 835 61.97 -6.95 41.91
CA ARG A 835 62.99 -5.90 42.08
C ARG A 835 63.02 -5.31 43.50
N ASN A 836 61.89 -5.30 44.19
CA ASN A 836 61.80 -4.86 45.59
C ASN A 836 62.30 -5.95 46.57
N GLU A 837 62.08 -7.23 46.28
CA GLU A 837 62.64 -8.34 47.07
C GLU A 837 64.17 -8.43 46.93
N ALA A 838 64.72 -8.21 45.73
CA ALA A 838 66.17 -8.13 45.53
C ALA A 838 66.83 -6.88 46.16
N GLY A 839 66.03 -5.88 46.56
CA GLY A 839 66.49 -4.68 47.28
C GLY A 839 66.52 -4.83 48.81
N HIS A 840 65.93 -5.91 49.36
CA HIS A 840 65.88 -6.15 50.82
C HIS A 840 66.89 -7.18 51.32
N THR A 841 67.61 -7.87 50.44
CA THR A 841 68.63 -8.86 50.82
C THR A 841 70.04 -8.29 51.04
N ASN A 842 70.25 -6.98 50.89
CA ASN A 842 71.58 -6.34 51.08
C ASN A 842 71.71 -5.49 52.36
N ARG A 843 70.91 -5.74 53.40
CA ARG A 843 70.96 -4.92 54.63
C ARG A 843 70.82 -5.72 55.94
N SER A 844 71.65 -6.74 56.13
CA SER A 844 71.93 -7.27 57.49
C SER A 844 73.21 -8.11 57.53
N GLU A 845 74.38 -7.46 57.58
CA GLU A 845 75.58 -8.09 58.16
C GLU A 845 76.33 -7.03 58.98
N SER A 846 76.13 -7.10 60.30
CA SER A 846 77.04 -6.57 61.31
C SER A 846 76.92 -7.45 62.54
N THR A 847 77.82 -8.43 62.62
CA THR A 847 78.09 -9.26 63.79
C THR A 847 78.85 -8.46 64.86
N PRO A 848 78.55 -8.60 66.16
CA PRO A 848 79.46 -8.18 67.22
C PRO A 848 80.38 -9.35 67.60
N LEU A 849 81.69 -9.09 67.60
CA LEU A 849 82.71 -9.93 68.22
C LEU A 849 82.65 -9.75 69.74
N LEU A 850 82.42 -10.84 70.48
CA LEU A 850 82.75 -10.95 71.90
C LEU A 850 83.82 -12.04 72.04
N ILE A 851 85.00 -11.62 72.49
CA ILE A 851 86.09 -12.47 72.97
C ILE A 851 85.86 -12.67 74.48
N ASN A 852 85.98 -13.91 74.96
CA ASN A 852 86.65 -14.22 76.22
C ASN A 852 86.95 -15.73 76.28
N ASP A 853 88.24 -16.01 76.46
CA ASP A 853 88.97 -17.21 76.91
C ASP A 853 88.68 -18.59 76.30
#